data_AF-A0AAN5AWI6-F1
#
_entry.id   AF-A0AAN5AWI6-F1
#
_cell.length_a   1.000
_cell.length_b   1.000
_cell.length_c   1.000
_cell.angle_alpha   90.00
_cell.angle_beta   90.00
_cell.angle_gamma   90.00
#
_symmetry.space_group_name_H-M   'P 1'
#
loop_
_entity.id
_entity.type
_entity.pdbx_description
1 polymer ?
#
loop_
_entity_poly.entity_id
_entity_poly.type
_entity_poly.pdbx_seq_one_letter_code
_entity_poly.pdbx_strand_id
1 'polypeptide(L)'
;MPHRLGERLLPWAAVLCLMGWGAGAPAAEPAPPLAPPVVALEAPPALPADVLAQAPATLAELEGWAEVQAPAVRLAQAEADVAAQRTGAARAGQGARVFGGASLGGVRESVTDTTSRDYQRGQAQVGVRWPLLGSREAQQRGVREAEGAESLGRLRQAQAQRNVRLAVRQAYVRFAHSLQRRLLAQEFLSVRAPVEAQLLHRRQAGVMLEADRLDLSALFDGVQAAHDAQRAAQSSALRTLARLAGQPVARVDTAIPGWPARCMDREALLAQAGDDPAIAQARTERDTAAAQLENAQHTGLEAGVSLSQSVSRDIGGQPGRSTVVGVDFSMPLEWRAQRDAARGQLQSERDRADQLMELRLGEYRSALDQALADWQLRGGEMPGFLNRLQAAQEGLRVARLRLDAFDGDGYSRLLMARYALYQASLQVVDGSELRALAALDVLALGSPCPPQPGAAEPLPDLLAPVLTALSALPPAARGESAPQARAPGLGWFSWSGQALLDRPSRLDAMPQDSQRVLLSFTSAQLRALARPPGRAALRRLLEHAHDRGMAVELMLGEPSWVLPAGREALLALLAPLRHLPFDGLNLDLERSQLDAADQPGWEDGTVATLRAVRAATPWPLALTTHYRELQVPGLAQRLQAAGATEVVAMVYVSRPERAAELARPLVRQAVPGLRVAVAQSMEDSLTREESSHGVGRAAALQRWRALAQSLSDLPAFAGVVVQAWEDFEGAAP
;
A
#
# COMPACT_ATOMS: atom_id res chain seq x y z
N MET A 1 -20.10 61.03 -36.39
CA MET A 1 -20.14 62.51 -36.57
C MET A 1 -19.13 63.11 -35.60
N PRO A 2 -18.35 64.12 -36.04
CA PRO A 2 -17.09 63.92 -36.80
C PRO A 2 -15.96 64.82 -36.23
N HIS A 3 -14.69 64.84 -36.64
CA HIS A 3 -13.99 64.86 -37.95
C HIS A 3 -12.53 64.37 -37.72
N ARG A 4 -11.91 63.48 -38.53
CA ARG A 4 -11.31 63.66 -39.89
C ARG A 4 -10.15 64.69 -39.89
N LEU A 5 -8.97 64.51 -40.49
CA LEU A 5 -8.45 63.76 -41.65
C LEU A 5 -6.91 63.63 -41.47
N GLY A 6 -6.23 62.59 -41.98
CA GLY A 6 -5.60 62.57 -43.31
C GLY A 6 -4.15 63.08 -43.20
N GLU A 7 -3.09 62.60 -43.84
CA GLU A 7 -2.83 61.87 -45.08
C GLU A 7 -1.30 61.54 -45.04
N ARG A 8 -0.87 60.31 -45.37
CA ARG A 8 -0.19 59.95 -46.64
C ARG A 8 1.36 59.94 -46.61
N LEU A 9 1.88 58.95 -47.35
CA LEU A 9 3.16 58.86 -48.09
C LEU A 9 4.35 58.12 -47.44
N LEU A 10 4.43 56.82 -47.74
CA LEU A 10 5.60 56.15 -48.35
C LEU A 10 6.19 57.03 -49.48
N PRO A 11 7.51 57.02 -49.81
CA PRO A 11 8.04 55.90 -50.61
C PRO A 11 9.58 55.59 -50.57
N TRP A 12 9.91 54.34 -50.91
CA TRP A 12 11.03 53.91 -51.80
C TRP A 12 12.46 54.07 -51.26
N ALA A 13 13.50 53.31 -51.65
CA ALA A 13 13.74 52.27 -52.64
C ALA A 13 15.15 51.71 -52.28
N ALA A 14 15.34 50.38 -52.27
CA ALA A 14 15.95 49.61 -53.36
C ALA A 14 17.49 49.43 -53.16
N VAL A 15 17.99 48.17 -53.18
CA VAL A 15 18.61 47.51 -54.36
C VAL A 15 20.15 47.59 -54.22
N LEU A 16 21.00 46.60 -54.52
CA LEU A 16 21.01 45.24 -55.10
C LEU A 16 22.27 44.57 -54.47
N CYS A 17 22.36 43.29 -54.10
CA CYS A 17 22.18 42.04 -54.85
C CYS A 17 23.46 41.53 -55.54
N LEU A 18 23.44 40.21 -55.80
CA LEU A 18 24.20 39.41 -56.78
C LEU A 18 25.51 38.78 -56.30
N MET A 19 25.83 37.50 -56.55
CA MET A 19 25.20 36.29 -57.15
C MET A 19 26.21 35.15 -56.82
N GLY A 20 25.95 33.84 -56.93
CA GLY A 20 24.90 33.04 -57.57
C GLY A 20 25.15 31.55 -57.19
N TRP A 21 24.10 30.72 -57.12
CA TRP A 21 23.58 29.83 -58.19
C TRP A 21 24.35 28.49 -58.29
N GLY A 22 23.72 27.33 -58.45
CA GLY A 22 22.33 27.00 -58.82
C GLY A 22 21.95 25.56 -58.43
N ALA A 23 20.64 25.28 -58.36
CA ALA A 23 19.87 24.43 -59.30
C ALA A 23 19.82 22.96 -58.83
N GLY A 24 18.70 22.23 -58.78
CA GLY A 24 17.33 22.42 -59.24
C GLY A 24 16.44 21.30 -58.67
N ALA A 25 15.11 21.46 -58.78
CA ALA A 25 14.08 20.57 -58.24
C ALA A 25 13.97 19.21 -59.01
N PRO A 26 13.25 18.20 -58.47
CA PRO A 26 11.80 18.16 -58.73
C PRO A 26 10.93 17.68 -57.55
N ALA A 27 9.62 17.80 -57.77
CA ALA A 27 8.50 17.55 -56.87
C ALA A 27 8.42 16.12 -56.29
N ALA A 28 7.93 16.01 -55.05
CA ALA A 28 7.59 14.75 -54.38
C ALA A 28 6.10 14.69 -54.02
N GLU A 29 5.49 13.54 -54.29
CA GLU A 29 4.11 13.14 -54.00
C GLU A 29 3.75 13.20 -52.50
N PRO A 30 2.45 13.27 -52.14
CA PRO A 30 2.02 13.25 -50.75
C PRO A 30 2.22 11.85 -50.13
N ALA A 31 3.02 11.79 -49.06
CA ALA A 31 3.26 10.58 -48.29
C ALA A 31 1.99 10.13 -47.52
N PRO A 32 1.72 8.82 -47.42
CA PRO A 32 0.61 8.27 -46.61
C PRO A 32 0.89 8.45 -45.10
N PRO A 33 -0.15 8.45 -44.25
CA PRO A 33 0.02 8.70 -42.81
C PRO A 33 0.85 7.60 -42.16
N LEU A 34 1.97 8.00 -41.54
CA LEU A 34 2.82 7.16 -40.71
C LEU A 34 2.04 6.66 -39.50
N ALA A 35 1.86 5.33 -39.43
CA ALA A 35 1.46 4.65 -38.20
C ALA A 35 2.52 4.89 -37.10
N PRO A 36 2.11 5.02 -35.82
CA PRO A 36 3.05 5.25 -34.73
C PRO A 36 4.02 4.06 -34.60
N PRO A 37 5.30 4.30 -34.26
CA PRO A 37 6.27 3.23 -34.10
C PRO A 37 5.91 2.38 -32.88
N VAL A 38 5.71 1.09 -33.11
CA VAL A 38 5.75 0.07 -32.06
C VAL A 38 7.18 0.01 -31.56
N VAL A 39 7.47 0.70 -30.46
CA VAL A 39 8.73 0.55 -29.73
C VAL A 39 8.68 -0.83 -29.06
N ALA A 40 9.39 -1.79 -29.64
CA ALA A 40 9.73 -3.02 -28.94
C ALA A 40 10.55 -2.64 -27.70
N LEU A 41 10.03 -2.94 -26.51
CA LEU A 41 10.77 -2.88 -25.25
C LEU A 41 11.89 -3.93 -25.32
N GLU A 42 13.07 -3.53 -25.79
CA GLU A 42 14.28 -4.31 -25.54
C GLU A 42 14.48 -4.40 -24.02
N ALA A 43 14.67 -5.62 -23.53
CA ALA A 43 15.01 -5.85 -22.13
C ALA A 43 16.31 -5.07 -21.80
N PRO A 44 16.37 -4.35 -20.67
CA PRO A 44 17.56 -3.62 -20.31
C PRO A 44 18.75 -4.59 -20.17
N PRO A 45 19.97 -4.17 -20.59
CA PRO A 45 21.15 -5.01 -20.45
C PRO A 45 21.32 -5.41 -18.97
N ALA A 46 21.61 -6.69 -18.75
CA ALA A 46 21.92 -7.20 -17.42
C ALA A 46 23.07 -6.38 -16.82
N LEU A 47 22.86 -5.85 -15.61
CA LEU A 47 23.89 -5.09 -14.90
C LEU A 47 25.12 -5.99 -14.67
N PRO A 48 26.35 -5.46 -14.82
CA PRO A 48 27.57 -6.23 -14.58
C PRO A 48 27.58 -6.84 -13.17
N ALA A 49 28.14 -8.05 -13.03
CA ALA A 49 28.14 -8.82 -11.78
C ALA A 49 28.73 -8.03 -10.58
N ASP A 50 29.68 -7.13 -10.83
CA ASP A 50 30.29 -6.27 -9.81
C ASP A 50 29.29 -5.28 -9.16
N VAL A 51 28.23 -4.90 -9.88
CA VAL A 51 27.18 -3.99 -9.37
C VAL A 51 26.22 -4.72 -8.42
N LEU A 52 26.05 -6.04 -8.58
CA LEU A 52 25.26 -6.90 -7.70
C LEU A 52 25.99 -7.30 -6.41
N ALA A 53 27.30 -7.05 -6.32
CA ALA A 53 28.13 -7.30 -5.14
C ALA A 53 28.25 -6.09 -4.20
N GLN A 54 27.91 -4.88 -4.66
CA GLN A 54 28.05 -3.64 -3.87
C GLN A 54 26.99 -3.51 -2.77
N ALA A 55 27.42 -3.12 -1.56
CA ALA A 55 26.50 -2.82 -0.46
C ALA A 55 25.40 -1.82 -0.91
N PRO A 56 24.17 -1.92 -0.38
CA PRO A 56 23.10 -1.00 -0.72
C PRO A 56 23.51 0.43 -0.35
N ALA A 57 23.36 1.36 -1.29
CA ALA A 57 23.71 2.76 -1.06
C ALA A 57 22.79 3.37 0.01
N THR A 58 23.39 4.02 1.00
CA THR A 58 22.68 4.72 2.07
C THR A 58 22.16 6.08 1.59
N LEU A 59 21.16 6.64 2.28
CA LEU A 59 20.66 7.98 1.99
C LEU A 59 21.79 9.04 2.06
N ALA A 60 22.69 8.93 3.05
CA ALA A 60 23.79 9.88 3.23
C ALA A 60 24.80 9.83 2.07
N GLU A 61 25.12 8.64 1.57
CA GLU A 61 25.99 8.49 0.39
C GLU A 61 25.34 9.08 -0.86
N LEU A 62 24.05 8.82 -1.07
CA LEU A 62 23.30 9.36 -2.21
C LEU A 62 23.24 10.90 -2.16
N GLU A 63 23.02 11.49 -0.99
CA GLU A 63 23.07 12.94 -0.78
C GLU A 63 24.47 13.49 -1.11
N GLY A 64 25.53 12.87 -0.55
CA GLY A 64 26.91 13.31 -0.78
C GLY A 64 27.34 13.23 -2.24
N TRP A 65 26.96 12.18 -2.96
CA TRP A 65 27.23 12.07 -4.40
C TRP A 65 26.46 13.13 -5.18
N ALA A 66 25.18 13.32 -4.89
CA ALA A 66 24.33 14.23 -5.64
C ALA A 66 24.73 15.70 -5.45
N GLU A 67 25.18 16.09 -4.25
CA GLU A 67 25.66 17.46 -3.98
C GLU A 67 26.95 17.85 -4.71
N VAL A 68 27.63 16.89 -5.32
CA VAL A 68 28.84 17.12 -6.10
C VAL A 68 28.64 16.82 -7.58
N GLN A 69 27.93 15.72 -7.89
CA GLN A 69 27.90 15.15 -9.23
C GLN A 69 26.59 15.42 -9.98
N ALA A 70 25.51 15.83 -9.31
CA ALA A 70 24.23 16.08 -9.97
C ALA A 70 24.40 17.10 -11.11
N PRO A 71 23.83 16.86 -12.30
CA PRO A 71 23.96 17.77 -13.44
C PRO A 71 23.58 19.22 -13.12
N ALA A 72 22.52 19.43 -12.32
CA ALA A 72 22.08 20.77 -11.91
C ALA A 72 23.09 21.48 -11.00
N VAL A 73 23.76 20.74 -10.09
CA VAL A 73 24.79 21.31 -9.22
C VAL A 73 26.04 21.64 -10.01
N ARG A 74 26.49 20.75 -10.90
CA ARG A 74 27.65 21.02 -11.77
C ARG A 74 27.43 22.21 -12.69
N LEU A 75 26.20 22.38 -13.21
CA LEU A 75 25.84 23.56 -13.99
C LEU A 75 25.94 24.83 -13.14
N ALA A 76 25.33 24.83 -11.95
CA ALA A 76 25.36 25.99 -11.07
C ALA A 76 26.79 26.32 -10.58
N GLN A 77 27.63 25.30 -10.35
CA GLN A 77 29.04 25.48 -10.05
C GLN A 77 29.80 26.11 -11.22
N ALA A 78 29.61 25.62 -12.45
CA ALA A 78 30.24 26.21 -13.63
C ALA A 78 29.80 27.67 -13.86
N GLU A 79 28.52 28.00 -13.62
CA GLU A 79 28.04 29.38 -13.67
C GLU A 79 28.68 30.26 -12.60
N ALA A 80 28.85 29.75 -11.38
CA ALA A 80 29.56 30.45 -10.30
C ALA A 80 31.03 30.67 -10.65
N ASP A 81 31.70 29.68 -11.25
CA ASP A 81 33.09 29.78 -11.71
C ASP A 81 33.22 30.83 -12.82
N VAL A 82 32.29 30.87 -13.78
CA VAL A 82 32.25 31.92 -14.82
C VAL A 82 32.08 33.30 -14.19
N ALA A 83 31.22 33.45 -13.19
CA ALA A 83 31.04 34.71 -12.48
C ALA A 83 32.33 35.12 -11.73
N ALA A 84 33.01 34.19 -11.06
CA ALA A 84 34.28 34.44 -10.39
C ALA A 84 35.39 34.89 -11.37
N GLN A 85 35.47 34.27 -12.55
CA GLN A 85 36.42 34.69 -13.59
C GLN A 85 36.09 36.08 -14.15
N ARG A 86 34.80 36.44 -14.28
CA ARG A 86 34.38 37.79 -14.66
C ARG A 86 34.76 38.82 -13.59
N THR A 87 34.63 38.49 -12.31
CA THR A 87 35.13 39.34 -11.22
C THR A 87 36.64 39.54 -11.32
N GLY A 88 37.40 38.47 -11.55
CA GLY A 88 38.85 38.53 -11.76
C GLY A 88 39.24 39.45 -12.92
N ALA A 89 38.56 39.31 -14.06
CA ALA A 89 38.76 40.15 -15.24
C ALA A 89 38.39 41.62 -14.97
N ALA A 90 37.27 41.87 -14.28
CA ALA A 90 36.84 43.24 -13.93
C ALA A 90 37.84 43.92 -12.98
N ARG A 91 38.35 43.20 -11.97
CA ARG A 91 39.39 43.68 -11.04
C ARG A 91 40.70 43.96 -11.78
N ALA A 92 41.12 43.09 -12.68
CA ALA A 92 42.31 43.30 -13.51
C ALA A 92 42.16 44.48 -14.49
N GLY A 93 40.93 44.81 -14.90
CA GLY A 93 40.61 45.92 -15.78
C GLY A 93 40.52 47.30 -15.10
N GLN A 94 40.70 47.36 -13.77
CA GLN A 94 40.73 48.60 -13.01
C GLN A 94 42.08 49.32 -13.12
N GLY A 95 42.01 50.66 -13.06
CA GLY A 95 43.19 51.51 -13.00
C GLY A 95 43.78 51.81 -14.38
N ALA A 96 45.11 51.88 -14.43
CA ALA A 96 45.85 52.34 -15.59
C ALA A 96 45.72 51.37 -16.77
N ARG A 97 45.47 51.89 -17.97
CA ARG A 97 45.40 51.09 -19.20
C ARG A 97 46.50 51.49 -20.15
N VAL A 98 47.19 50.51 -20.72
CA VAL A 98 48.10 50.71 -21.84
C VAL A 98 47.25 50.81 -23.12
N PHE A 99 47.52 51.82 -23.94
CA PHE A 99 46.94 51.93 -25.27
C PHE A 99 48.04 52.09 -26.30
N GLY A 100 47.78 51.62 -27.51
CA GLY A 100 48.67 51.76 -28.65
C GLY A 100 47.85 52.00 -29.90
N GLY A 101 48.41 52.75 -30.84
CA GLY A 101 47.76 53.02 -32.12
C GLY A 101 48.79 53.25 -33.21
N ALA A 102 48.47 52.80 -34.41
CA ALA A 102 49.21 53.12 -35.61
C ALA A 102 48.24 53.67 -36.65
N SER A 103 48.61 54.74 -37.35
CA SER A 103 47.80 55.29 -38.43
C SER A 103 48.66 55.72 -39.60
N LEU A 104 48.10 55.59 -40.80
CA LEU A 104 48.69 56.04 -42.05
C LEU A 104 47.66 56.94 -42.73
N GLY A 105 48.06 58.15 -43.12
CA GLY A 105 47.15 59.10 -43.76
C GLY A 105 47.85 60.01 -44.76
N GLY A 106 47.10 60.50 -45.74
CA GLY A 106 47.52 61.61 -46.59
C GLY A 106 47.21 62.94 -45.90
N VAL A 107 48.19 63.83 -45.84
CA VAL A 107 48.09 65.15 -45.23
C VAL A 107 48.34 66.20 -46.30
N ARG A 108 47.45 67.18 -46.40
CA ARG A 108 47.61 68.39 -47.21
C ARG A 108 47.73 69.57 -46.27
N GLU A 109 48.94 70.12 -46.14
CA GLU A 109 49.27 71.21 -45.22
C GLU A 109 49.51 72.51 -45.98
N SER A 110 48.85 73.60 -45.59
CA SER A 110 49.15 74.93 -46.14
C SER A 110 50.44 75.46 -45.51
N VAL A 111 51.49 75.58 -46.32
CA VAL A 111 52.80 76.13 -45.91
C VAL A 111 52.75 77.66 -45.90
N THR A 112 51.95 78.25 -46.78
CA THR A 112 51.59 79.68 -46.80
C THR A 112 50.11 79.83 -47.22
N ASP A 113 49.59 81.05 -47.24
CA ASP A 113 48.22 81.36 -47.69
C ASP A 113 47.94 80.97 -49.16
N THR A 114 48.99 80.64 -49.93
CA THR A 114 48.89 80.28 -51.36
C THR A 114 49.59 78.97 -51.74
N THR A 115 50.33 78.33 -50.83
CA THR A 115 51.13 77.13 -51.13
C THR A 115 50.77 75.99 -50.19
N SER A 116 50.41 74.82 -50.73
CA SER A 116 50.14 73.61 -49.95
C SER A 116 51.13 72.49 -50.27
N ARG A 117 51.47 71.69 -49.27
CA ARG A 117 52.31 70.50 -49.35
C ARG A 117 51.46 69.25 -49.11
N ASP A 118 51.51 68.33 -50.05
CA ASP A 118 50.90 67.00 -49.93
C ASP A 118 51.96 65.97 -49.54
N TYR A 119 51.69 65.18 -48.49
CA TYR A 119 52.59 64.10 -48.07
C TYR A 119 51.81 62.99 -47.37
N GLN A 120 52.41 61.81 -47.28
CA GLN A 120 51.87 60.70 -46.49
C GLN A 120 52.58 60.66 -45.14
N ARG A 121 51.82 60.49 -44.05
CA ARG A 121 52.34 60.39 -42.69
C ARG A 121 51.95 59.06 -42.08
N GLY A 122 52.96 58.29 -41.69
CA GLY A 122 52.80 57.17 -40.76
C GLY A 122 53.06 57.66 -39.34
N GLN A 123 52.23 57.26 -38.38
CA GLN A 123 52.48 57.51 -36.96
C GLN A 123 52.16 56.27 -36.14
N ALA A 124 52.96 56.03 -35.11
CA ALA A 124 52.73 55.01 -34.10
C ALA A 124 52.86 55.64 -32.72
N GLN A 125 51.95 55.31 -31.82
CA GLN A 125 51.95 55.80 -30.45
C GLN A 125 51.70 54.68 -29.46
N VAL A 126 52.30 54.81 -28.29
CA VAL A 126 52.04 53.97 -27.12
C VAL A 126 51.93 54.88 -25.91
N GLY A 127 50.95 54.60 -25.04
CA GLY A 127 50.74 55.38 -23.84
C GLY A 127 50.03 54.62 -22.74
N VAL A 128 49.94 55.27 -21.58
CA VAL A 128 49.20 54.80 -20.42
C VAL A 128 48.14 55.84 -20.07
N ARG A 129 46.94 55.38 -19.74
CA ARG A 129 45.81 56.21 -19.34
C ARG A 129 45.29 55.81 -17.97
N TRP A 130 45.21 56.77 -17.05
CA TRP A 130 44.61 56.61 -15.72
C TRP A 130 43.21 57.24 -15.69
N PRO A 131 42.18 56.51 -15.25
CA PRO A 131 40.81 57.02 -15.13
C PRO A 131 40.65 57.91 -13.89
N LEU A 132 39.90 59.01 -14.04
CA LEU A 132 39.54 59.94 -12.98
C LEU A 132 38.01 60.11 -12.91
N LEU A 133 37.51 60.71 -11.82
CA LEU A 133 36.10 61.08 -11.63
C LEU A 133 35.14 59.93 -12.00
N GLY A 134 34.13 60.18 -12.84
CA GLY A 134 33.13 59.19 -13.22
C GLY A 134 33.68 58.02 -14.04
N SER A 135 34.82 58.15 -14.73
CA SER A 135 35.49 57.00 -15.36
C SER A 135 36.06 56.03 -14.32
N ARG A 136 36.57 56.54 -13.19
CA ARG A 136 37.02 55.69 -12.07
C ARG A 136 35.83 55.07 -11.35
N GLU A 137 34.76 55.83 -11.10
CA GLU A 137 33.52 55.31 -10.52
C GLU A 137 32.90 54.21 -11.41
N ALA A 138 32.90 54.37 -12.73
CA ALA A 138 32.40 53.37 -13.66
C ALA A 138 33.19 52.04 -13.58
N GLN A 139 34.53 52.12 -13.46
CA GLN A 139 35.35 50.92 -13.24
C GLN A 139 35.09 50.26 -11.87
N GLN A 140 34.89 51.06 -10.83
CA GLN A 140 34.55 50.55 -9.50
C GLN A 140 33.17 49.89 -9.49
N ARG A 141 32.20 50.49 -10.17
CA ARG A 141 30.85 49.94 -10.34
C ARG A 141 30.87 48.61 -11.08
N GLY A 142 31.60 48.51 -12.19
CA GLY A 142 31.74 47.25 -12.93
C GLY A 142 32.35 46.12 -12.11
N VAL A 143 33.29 46.42 -11.20
CA VAL A 143 33.79 45.42 -10.25
C VAL A 143 32.76 45.02 -9.22
N ARG A 144 32.04 45.98 -8.62
CA ARG A 144 30.99 45.66 -7.63
C ARG A 144 29.84 44.87 -8.24
N GLU A 145 29.44 45.19 -9.47
CA GLU A 145 28.45 44.41 -10.23
C GLU A 145 28.93 42.97 -10.46
N ALA A 146 30.21 42.79 -10.81
CA ALA A 146 30.79 41.45 -10.96
C ALA A 146 30.86 40.69 -9.63
N GLU A 147 31.26 41.34 -8.53
CA GLU A 147 31.28 40.76 -7.18
C GLU A 147 29.87 40.39 -6.69
N GLY A 148 28.86 41.20 -7.00
CA GLY A 148 27.45 40.89 -6.76
C GLY A 148 27.00 39.67 -7.57
N ALA A 149 27.36 39.61 -8.86
CA ALA A 149 27.05 38.46 -9.72
C ALA A 149 27.73 37.16 -9.25
N GLU A 150 28.97 37.23 -8.75
CA GLU A 150 29.68 36.10 -8.13
C GLU A 150 28.98 35.63 -6.86
N SER A 151 28.57 36.57 -5.99
CA SER A 151 27.83 36.27 -4.77
C SER A 151 26.50 35.58 -5.07
N LEU A 152 25.75 36.08 -6.06
CA LEU A 152 24.52 35.45 -6.55
C LEU A 152 24.78 34.07 -7.16
N GLY A 153 25.89 33.89 -7.89
CA GLY A 153 26.31 32.59 -8.43
C GLY A 153 26.51 31.54 -7.34
N ARG A 154 27.20 31.88 -6.25
CA ARG A 154 27.39 30.99 -5.09
C ARG A 154 26.06 30.64 -4.40
N LEU A 155 25.16 31.61 -4.27
CA LEU A 155 23.82 31.37 -3.71
C LEU A 155 22.97 30.45 -4.61
N ARG A 156 23.06 30.58 -5.94
CA ARG A 156 22.40 29.67 -6.88
C ARG A 156 22.96 28.25 -6.80
N GLN A 157 24.26 28.09 -6.62
CA GLN A 157 24.87 26.79 -6.36
C GLN A 157 24.33 26.17 -5.05
N ALA A 158 24.28 26.94 -3.97
CA ALA A 158 23.71 26.46 -2.70
C ALA A 158 22.23 26.06 -2.84
N GLN A 159 21.43 26.83 -3.59
CA GLN A 159 20.05 26.46 -3.91
C GLN A 159 19.97 25.15 -4.71
N ALA A 160 20.84 24.97 -5.71
CA ALA A 160 20.88 23.75 -6.51
C ALA A 160 21.21 22.52 -5.64
N GLN A 161 22.15 22.66 -4.70
CA GLN A 161 22.49 21.60 -3.74
C GLN A 161 21.31 21.26 -2.83
N ARG A 162 20.61 22.25 -2.26
CA ARG A 162 19.39 22.02 -1.45
C ARG A 162 18.29 21.32 -2.23
N ASN A 163 18.00 21.79 -3.45
CA ASN A 163 16.98 21.19 -4.32
C ASN A 163 17.30 19.73 -4.67
N VAL A 164 18.57 19.45 -4.97
CA VAL A 164 19.01 18.09 -5.28
C VAL A 164 18.93 17.18 -4.06
N ARG A 165 19.33 17.66 -2.88
CA ARG A 165 19.19 16.92 -1.62
C ARG A 165 17.73 16.55 -1.36
N LEU A 166 16.81 17.51 -1.51
CA LEU A 166 15.37 17.25 -1.37
C LEU A 166 14.90 16.20 -2.38
N ALA A 167 15.27 16.33 -3.65
CA ALA A 167 14.90 15.38 -4.69
C ALA A 167 15.43 13.95 -4.42
N VAL A 168 16.66 13.82 -3.90
CA VAL A 168 17.22 12.53 -3.47
C VAL A 168 16.40 11.94 -2.33
N ARG A 169 16.12 12.71 -1.28
CA ARG A 169 15.32 12.26 -0.14
C ARG A 169 13.92 11.80 -0.56
N GLN A 170 13.24 12.56 -1.42
CA GLN A 170 11.92 12.21 -1.93
C GLN A 170 11.98 10.93 -2.77
N ALA A 171 12.94 10.79 -3.68
CA ALA A 171 13.10 9.58 -4.49
C ALA A 171 13.43 8.36 -3.64
N TYR A 172 14.27 8.51 -2.61
CA TYR A 172 14.60 7.47 -1.65
C TYR A 172 13.37 7.00 -0.85
N VAL A 173 12.59 7.94 -0.29
CA VAL A 173 11.36 7.63 0.47
C VAL A 173 10.35 6.89 -0.41
N ARG A 174 10.15 7.33 -1.65
CA ARG A 174 9.27 6.67 -2.63
C ARG A 174 9.74 5.26 -2.95
N PHE A 175 11.05 5.07 -3.14
CA PHE A 175 11.62 3.75 -3.36
C PHE A 175 11.37 2.82 -2.17
N ALA A 176 11.68 3.25 -0.94
CA ALA A 176 11.49 2.46 0.27
C ALA A 176 10.02 2.01 0.45
N HIS A 177 9.05 2.92 0.30
CA HIS A 177 7.62 2.58 0.42
C HIS A 177 7.12 1.71 -0.74
N SER A 178 7.66 1.88 -1.96
CA SER A 178 7.32 1.00 -3.08
C SER A 178 7.72 -0.45 -2.84
N LEU A 179 8.81 -0.70 -2.09
CA LEU A 179 9.21 -2.06 -1.71
C LEU A 179 8.19 -2.68 -0.75
N GLN A 180 7.70 -1.92 0.22
CA GLN A 180 6.68 -2.39 1.16
C GLN A 180 5.36 -2.72 0.45
N ARG A 181 4.89 -1.85 -0.46
CA ARG A 181 3.71 -2.12 -1.30
C ARG A 181 3.88 -3.38 -2.15
N ARG A 182 5.08 -3.55 -2.75
CA ARG A 182 5.39 -4.74 -3.55
C ARG A 182 5.39 -6.02 -2.70
N LEU A 183 5.94 -5.97 -1.48
CA LEU A 183 5.91 -7.10 -0.54
C LEU A 183 4.47 -7.47 -0.15
N LEU A 184 3.62 -6.50 0.20
CA LEU A 184 2.20 -6.75 0.49
C LEU A 184 1.48 -7.41 -0.69
N ALA A 185 1.71 -6.92 -1.90
CA ALA A 185 1.12 -7.50 -3.11
C ALA A 185 1.65 -8.92 -3.38
N GLN A 186 2.96 -9.14 -3.20
CA GLN A 186 3.58 -10.45 -3.35
C GLN A 186 3.01 -11.47 -2.37
N GLU A 187 2.85 -11.12 -1.09
CA GLU A 187 2.26 -12.02 -0.10
C GLU A 187 0.78 -12.30 -0.38
N PHE A 188 0.02 -11.30 -0.85
CA PHE A 188 -1.36 -11.54 -1.28
C PHE A 188 -1.44 -12.50 -2.48
N LEU A 189 -0.54 -12.36 -3.46
CA LEU A 189 -0.49 -13.18 -4.67
C LEU A 189 0.08 -14.59 -4.43
N SER A 190 0.82 -14.81 -3.34
CA SER A 190 1.48 -16.10 -3.03
C SER A 190 0.53 -17.31 -3.00
N VAL A 191 -0.74 -17.09 -2.68
CA VAL A 191 -1.78 -18.14 -2.60
C VAL A 191 -2.68 -18.21 -3.84
N ARG A 192 -2.40 -17.42 -4.88
CA ARG A 192 -3.30 -17.28 -6.04
C ARG A 192 -3.67 -18.63 -6.64
N ALA A 193 -2.68 -19.44 -6.99
CA ALA A 193 -2.90 -20.75 -7.63
C ALA A 193 -3.79 -21.70 -6.79
N PRO A 194 -3.51 -21.96 -5.50
CA PRO A 194 -4.37 -22.82 -4.69
C PRO A 194 -5.77 -22.23 -4.45
N VAL A 195 -5.91 -20.91 -4.36
CA VAL A 195 -7.23 -20.27 -4.24
C VAL A 195 -8.03 -20.38 -5.53
N GLU A 196 -7.43 -20.10 -6.69
CA GLU A 196 -8.11 -20.25 -7.99
C GLU A 196 -8.57 -21.69 -8.23
N ALA A 197 -7.74 -22.67 -7.86
CA ALA A 197 -8.12 -24.08 -7.92
C ALA A 197 -9.33 -24.40 -7.01
N GLN A 198 -9.34 -23.84 -5.79
CA GLN A 198 -10.46 -24.02 -4.86
C GLN A 198 -11.75 -23.34 -5.37
N LEU A 199 -11.65 -22.13 -5.93
CA LEU A 199 -12.78 -21.42 -6.53
C LEU A 199 -13.36 -22.21 -7.71
N LEU A 200 -12.49 -22.78 -8.56
CA LEU A 200 -12.91 -23.65 -9.66
C LEU A 200 -13.61 -24.91 -9.15
N HIS A 201 -13.05 -25.57 -8.14
CA HIS A 201 -13.65 -26.76 -7.52
C HIS A 201 -15.03 -26.46 -6.93
N ARG A 202 -15.19 -25.35 -6.20
CA ARG A 202 -16.47 -24.92 -5.62
C ARG A 202 -17.51 -24.62 -6.69
N ARG A 203 -17.12 -24.00 -7.80
CA ARG A 203 -18.01 -23.78 -8.94
C ARG A 203 -18.43 -25.10 -9.59
N GLN A 204 -17.50 -26.05 -9.75
CA GLN A 204 -17.81 -27.38 -10.30
C GLN A 204 -18.74 -28.19 -9.38
N ALA A 205 -18.61 -28.02 -8.07
CA ALA A 205 -19.47 -28.65 -7.06
C ALA A 205 -20.86 -27.98 -6.93
N GLY A 206 -21.13 -26.90 -7.67
CA GLY A 206 -22.43 -26.21 -7.66
C GLY A 206 -22.68 -25.33 -6.41
N VAL A 207 -21.67 -25.09 -5.59
CA VAL A 207 -21.76 -24.28 -4.36
C VAL A 207 -21.29 -22.82 -4.54
N MET A 208 -21.05 -22.41 -5.79
CA MET A 208 -20.62 -21.06 -6.16
C MET A 208 -21.02 -20.76 -7.61
N LEU A 209 -21.44 -19.51 -7.89
CA LEU A 209 -21.76 -19.08 -9.24
C LEU A 209 -20.49 -18.70 -10.02
N GLU A 210 -20.56 -18.77 -11.36
CA GLU A 210 -19.44 -18.36 -12.22
C GLU A 210 -19.10 -16.86 -12.06
N ALA A 211 -20.11 -16.01 -11.81
CA ALA A 211 -19.91 -14.59 -11.55
C ALA A 211 -19.04 -14.38 -10.29
N ASP A 212 -19.39 -15.02 -9.17
CA ASP A 212 -18.60 -14.94 -7.93
C ASP A 212 -17.17 -15.44 -8.12
N ARG A 213 -17.00 -16.53 -8.89
CA ARG A 213 -15.67 -17.07 -9.23
C ARG A 213 -14.84 -16.05 -9.98
N LEU A 214 -15.41 -15.39 -10.99
CA LEU A 214 -14.73 -14.38 -11.80
C LEU A 214 -14.41 -13.13 -10.98
N ASP A 215 -15.35 -12.64 -10.17
CA ASP A 215 -15.16 -11.46 -9.31
C ASP A 215 -14.02 -11.68 -8.29
N LEU A 216 -14.01 -12.84 -7.64
CA LEU A 216 -12.96 -13.20 -6.69
C LEU A 216 -11.60 -13.43 -7.37
N SER A 217 -11.59 -13.95 -8.60
CA SER A 217 -10.36 -14.10 -9.40
C SER A 217 -9.81 -12.73 -9.82
N ALA A 218 -10.69 -11.80 -10.21
CA ALA A 218 -10.31 -10.45 -10.64
C ALA A 218 -9.60 -9.64 -9.53
N LEU A 219 -9.84 -9.96 -8.24
CA LEU A 219 -9.05 -9.38 -7.14
C LEU A 219 -7.56 -9.64 -7.30
N PHE A 220 -7.17 -10.87 -7.69
CA PHE A 220 -5.76 -11.22 -7.91
C PHE A 220 -5.18 -10.52 -9.13
N ASP A 221 -5.96 -10.34 -10.20
CA ASP A 221 -5.51 -9.58 -11.38
C ASP A 221 -5.27 -8.11 -11.05
N GLY A 222 -6.15 -7.50 -10.24
CA GLY A 222 -5.95 -6.15 -9.73
C GLY A 222 -4.68 -6.01 -8.88
N VAL A 223 -4.41 -6.98 -8.00
CA VAL A 223 -3.18 -6.98 -7.18
C VAL A 223 -1.94 -7.25 -8.02
N GLN A 224 -2.02 -8.09 -9.05
CA GLN A 224 -0.93 -8.33 -10.00
C GLN A 224 -0.56 -7.05 -10.75
N ALA A 225 -1.55 -6.33 -11.29
CA ALA A 225 -1.33 -5.05 -11.94
C ALA A 225 -0.68 -4.02 -10.99
N ALA A 226 -1.13 -3.96 -9.73
CA ALA A 226 -0.53 -3.12 -8.70
C ALA A 226 0.93 -3.52 -8.40
N HIS A 227 1.23 -4.81 -8.28
CA HIS A 227 2.58 -5.32 -8.09
C HIS A 227 3.52 -4.89 -9.23
N ASP A 228 3.08 -5.03 -10.48
CA ASP A 228 3.88 -4.69 -11.65
C ASP A 228 4.08 -3.18 -11.79
N ALA A 229 3.07 -2.38 -11.44
CA ALA A 229 3.20 -0.94 -11.30
C ALA A 229 4.25 -0.55 -10.24
N GLN A 230 4.31 -1.23 -9.09
CA GLN A 230 5.35 -0.98 -8.09
C GLN A 230 6.76 -1.35 -8.60
N ARG A 231 6.92 -2.42 -9.40
CA ARG A 231 8.21 -2.76 -10.03
C ARG A 231 8.66 -1.68 -11.02
N ALA A 232 7.73 -1.15 -11.81
CA ALA A 232 8.02 -0.05 -12.73
C ALA A 232 8.42 1.23 -11.96
N ALA A 233 7.71 1.54 -10.86
CA ALA A 233 8.01 2.67 -9.98
C ALA A 233 9.40 2.54 -9.33
N GLN A 234 9.77 1.36 -8.83
CA GLN A 234 11.10 1.07 -8.28
C GLN A 234 12.20 1.33 -9.31
N SER A 235 12.02 0.82 -10.53
CA SER A 235 12.96 1.02 -11.62
C SER A 235 13.10 2.51 -11.99
N SER A 236 11.99 3.26 -11.95
CA SER A 236 11.99 4.71 -12.19
C SER A 236 12.70 5.49 -11.08
N ALA A 237 12.48 5.12 -9.82
CA ALA A 237 13.13 5.73 -8.67
C ALA A 237 14.64 5.49 -8.70
N LEU A 238 15.10 4.27 -8.99
CA LEU A 238 16.52 3.96 -9.15
C LEU A 238 17.17 4.76 -10.28
N ARG A 239 16.52 4.89 -11.45
CA ARG A 239 17.02 5.75 -12.54
C ARG A 239 17.11 7.23 -12.12
N THR A 240 16.14 7.69 -11.36
CA THR A 240 16.14 9.06 -10.82
C THR A 240 17.30 9.27 -9.85
N LEU A 241 17.50 8.34 -8.92
CA LEU A 241 18.62 8.35 -7.98
C LEU A 241 19.97 8.28 -8.70
N ALA A 242 20.11 7.43 -9.72
CA ALA A 242 21.35 7.35 -10.52
C ALA A 242 21.66 8.68 -11.23
N ARG A 243 20.63 9.31 -11.82
CA ARG A 243 20.78 10.62 -12.48
C ARG A 243 21.16 11.72 -11.49
N LEU A 244 20.58 11.72 -10.29
CA LEU A 244 20.89 12.70 -9.25
C LEU A 244 22.30 12.45 -8.67
N ALA A 245 22.66 11.20 -8.40
CA ALA A 245 23.96 10.81 -7.86
C ALA A 245 25.10 10.94 -8.89
N GLY A 246 24.79 11.05 -10.19
CA GLY A 246 25.80 11.14 -11.25
C GLY A 246 26.47 9.81 -11.61
N GLN A 247 26.00 8.70 -11.05
CA GLN A 247 26.56 7.36 -11.25
C GLN A 247 25.48 6.26 -11.15
N PRO A 248 25.72 5.04 -11.66
CA PRO A 248 24.76 3.94 -11.55
C PRO A 248 24.43 3.58 -10.10
N VAL A 249 23.14 3.40 -9.79
CA VAL A 249 22.65 2.96 -8.47
C VAL A 249 21.75 1.76 -8.67
N ALA A 250 22.19 0.58 -8.23
CA ALA A 250 21.45 -0.67 -8.41
C ALA A 250 20.70 -1.12 -7.15
N ARG A 251 21.25 -0.82 -5.96
CA ARG A 251 20.65 -1.16 -4.67
C ARG A 251 20.74 0.04 -3.75
N VAL A 252 19.67 0.23 -2.97
CA VAL A 252 19.52 1.32 -2.03
C VAL A 252 19.03 0.72 -0.72
N ASP A 253 19.48 1.29 0.39
CA ASP A 253 18.95 0.93 1.70
C ASP A 253 17.44 1.21 1.77
N THR A 254 16.74 0.53 2.68
CA THR A 254 15.28 0.54 2.80
C THR A 254 14.82 1.16 4.12
N ALA A 255 15.75 1.55 4.99
CA ALA A 255 15.42 2.22 6.24
C ALA A 255 14.74 3.57 5.97
N ILE A 256 13.53 3.76 6.47
CA ILE A 256 12.82 5.04 6.39
C ILE A 256 13.51 6.02 7.36
N PRO A 257 13.96 7.21 6.89
CA PRO A 257 14.65 8.15 7.74
C PRO A 257 13.68 8.83 8.72
N GLY A 258 14.10 8.95 9.98
CA GLY A 258 13.44 9.77 11.00
C GLY A 258 14.13 11.14 11.12
N TRP A 259 13.40 12.15 11.60
CA TRP A 259 13.90 13.52 11.67
C TRP A 259 13.78 14.08 13.10
N PRO A 260 14.80 14.78 13.63
CA PRO A 260 14.73 15.45 14.92
C PRO A 260 13.57 16.47 15.00
N ALA A 261 12.83 16.48 16.10
CA ALA A 261 11.72 17.42 16.32
C ALA A 261 12.13 18.90 16.20
N ARG A 262 13.36 19.24 16.61
CA ARG A 262 13.93 20.59 16.46
C ARG A 262 13.98 21.10 15.01
N CYS A 263 14.02 20.19 14.03
CA CYS A 263 14.04 20.56 12.61
C CYS A 263 12.64 20.87 12.07
N MET A 264 11.60 20.59 12.85
CA MET A 264 10.18 20.86 12.54
C MET A 264 9.63 22.04 13.37
N ASP A 265 10.47 22.71 14.16
CA ASP A 265 10.03 23.78 15.05
C ASP A 265 9.86 25.10 14.28
N ARG A 266 8.67 25.70 14.40
CA ARG A 266 8.30 26.89 13.64
C ARG A 266 9.20 28.09 13.96
N GLU A 267 9.44 28.35 15.23
CA GLU A 267 10.21 29.53 15.64
C GLU A 267 11.69 29.38 15.27
N ALA A 268 12.25 28.17 15.40
CA ALA A 268 13.60 27.88 14.92
C ALA A 268 13.74 28.06 13.40
N LEU A 269 12.74 27.63 12.61
CA LEU A 269 12.74 27.79 11.15
C LEU A 269 12.55 29.26 10.73
N LEU A 270 11.73 30.03 11.45
CA LEU A 270 11.59 31.47 11.21
C LEU A 270 12.88 32.24 11.56
N ALA A 271 13.55 31.88 12.65
CA ALA A 271 14.83 32.48 13.03
C ALA A 271 15.93 32.25 11.97
N GLN A 272 15.83 31.14 11.21
CA GLN A 272 16.74 30.77 10.13
C GLN A 272 16.30 31.26 8.74
N ALA A 273 15.23 32.04 8.62
CA ALA A 273 14.72 32.49 7.32
C ALA A 273 15.77 33.25 6.48
N GLY A 274 16.73 33.91 7.14
CA GLY A 274 17.85 34.58 6.47
C GLY A 274 18.80 33.64 5.72
N ASP A 275 18.80 32.35 6.05
CA ASP A 275 19.64 31.32 5.43
C ASP A 275 18.97 30.70 4.20
N ASP A 276 17.70 31.03 3.91
CA ASP A 276 17.04 30.64 2.67
C ASP A 276 17.71 31.32 1.47
N PRO A 277 18.13 30.59 0.42
CA PRO A 277 18.88 31.20 -0.67
C PRO A 277 18.09 32.24 -1.47
N ALA A 278 16.75 32.15 -1.55
CA ALA A 278 15.95 33.16 -2.25
C ALA A 278 15.91 34.47 -1.44
N ILE A 279 15.81 34.38 -0.11
CA ILE A 279 15.91 35.54 0.79
C ILE A 279 17.33 36.12 0.76
N ALA A 280 18.36 35.28 0.80
CA ALA A 280 19.76 35.72 0.72
C ALA A 280 20.08 36.39 -0.63
N GLN A 281 19.50 35.91 -1.73
CA GLN A 281 19.62 36.54 -3.05
C GLN A 281 18.95 37.91 -3.07
N ALA A 282 17.72 38.04 -2.59
CA ALA A 282 17.01 39.32 -2.51
C ALA A 282 17.77 40.34 -1.63
N ARG A 283 18.35 39.89 -0.51
CA ARG A 283 19.22 40.71 0.34
C ARG A 283 20.46 41.19 -0.42
N THR A 284 21.11 40.30 -1.17
CA THR A 284 22.31 40.64 -1.96
C THR A 284 21.97 41.66 -3.07
N GLU A 285 20.83 41.51 -3.74
CA GLU A 285 20.35 42.49 -4.74
C GLU A 285 20.13 43.87 -4.11
N ARG A 286 19.45 43.91 -2.95
CA ARG A 286 19.20 45.16 -2.21
C ARG A 286 20.50 45.84 -1.79
N ASP A 287 21.42 45.09 -1.19
CA ASP A 287 22.68 45.63 -0.70
C ASP A 287 23.57 46.13 -1.86
N THR A 288 23.53 45.45 -3.01
CA THR A 288 24.21 45.88 -4.24
C THR A 288 23.61 47.18 -4.79
N ALA A 289 22.27 47.28 -4.86
CA ALA A 289 21.59 48.48 -5.33
C ALA A 289 21.85 49.69 -4.41
N ALA A 290 21.84 49.49 -3.08
CA ALA A 290 22.16 50.52 -2.10
C ALA A 290 23.61 51.03 -2.28
N ALA A 291 24.58 50.11 -2.42
CA ALA A 291 25.98 50.46 -2.62
C ALA A 291 26.22 51.21 -3.93
N GLN A 292 25.47 50.90 -5.00
CA GLN A 292 25.55 51.63 -6.27
C GLN A 292 25.02 53.06 -6.15
N LEU A 293 23.90 53.27 -5.45
CA LEU A 293 23.30 54.58 -5.23
C LEU A 293 24.23 55.52 -4.44
N GLU A 294 24.88 55.01 -3.38
CA GLU A 294 25.82 55.79 -2.55
C GLU A 294 27.01 56.34 -3.35
N ASN A 295 27.45 55.61 -4.38
CA ASN A 295 28.67 55.91 -5.13
C ASN A 295 28.39 56.53 -6.51
N ALA A 296 27.18 57.05 -6.73
CA ALA A 296 26.74 57.61 -8.02
C ALA A 296 27.02 59.13 -8.17
N GLN A 297 28.05 59.68 -7.51
CA GLN A 297 28.27 61.14 -7.40
C GLN A 297 28.71 61.78 -8.71
N HIS A 298 29.58 61.11 -9.48
CA HIS A 298 30.14 61.60 -10.73
C HIS A 298 29.61 60.86 -11.97
N THR A 299 28.43 60.23 -11.87
CA THR A 299 27.79 59.52 -12.99
C THR A 299 27.62 60.45 -14.21
N GLY A 300 27.99 59.94 -15.39
CA GLY A 300 27.91 60.68 -16.65
C GLY A 300 29.12 61.58 -16.95
N LEU A 301 30.11 61.65 -16.06
CA LEU A 301 31.38 62.34 -16.30
C LEU A 301 32.45 61.34 -16.72
N GLU A 302 33.15 61.60 -17.82
CA GLU A 302 34.34 60.85 -18.20
C GLU A 302 35.58 61.72 -18.04
N ALA A 303 36.64 61.19 -17.41
CA ALA A 303 37.87 61.93 -17.22
C ALA A 303 39.08 61.00 -17.15
N GLY A 304 40.23 61.50 -17.60
CA GLY A 304 41.47 60.74 -17.51
C GLY A 304 42.72 61.60 -17.64
N VAL A 305 43.82 61.04 -17.15
CA VAL A 305 45.17 61.54 -17.41
C VAL A 305 45.88 60.50 -18.26
N SER A 306 46.54 60.91 -19.32
CA SER A 306 47.32 60.04 -20.19
C SER A 306 48.74 60.56 -20.37
N LEU A 307 49.68 59.62 -20.44
CA LEU A 307 51.07 59.87 -20.85
C LEU A 307 51.32 59.00 -22.07
N SER A 308 51.70 59.62 -23.19
CA SER A 308 52.00 58.89 -24.43
C SER A 308 53.29 59.35 -25.08
N GLN A 309 53.95 58.42 -25.75
CA GLN A 309 55.05 58.70 -26.67
C GLN A 309 54.62 58.29 -28.07
N SER A 310 54.88 59.16 -29.04
CA SER A 310 54.62 58.88 -30.44
C SER A 310 55.86 59.06 -31.30
N VAL A 311 55.96 58.25 -32.34
CA VAL A 311 56.92 58.38 -33.42
C VAL A 311 56.15 58.59 -34.71
N SER A 312 56.52 59.60 -35.48
CA SER A 312 55.93 59.88 -36.78
C SER A 312 57.00 59.84 -37.86
N ARG A 313 56.62 59.46 -39.07
CA ARG A 313 57.49 59.53 -40.24
C ARG A 313 56.67 60.00 -41.43
N ASP A 314 57.05 61.16 -41.93
CA ASP A 314 56.55 61.65 -43.21
C ASP A 314 57.29 60.90 -44.32
N ILE A 315 56.57 60.35 -45.29
CA ILE A 315 57.18 59.60 -46.41
C ILE A 315 57.94 60.60 -47.28
N GLY A 316 59.27 60.47 -47.30
CA GLY A 316 60.19 61.45 -47.90
C GLY A 316 60.68 62.55 -46.93
N GLY A 317 60.31 62.50 -45.65
CA GLY A 317 60.73 63.43 -44.60
C GLY A 317 61.51 62.78 -43.44
N GLN A 318 61.91 63.60 -42.46
CA GLN A 318 62.61 63.16 -41.24
C GLN A 318 61.62 62.54 -40.24
N PRO A 319 62.07 61.59 -39.40
CA PRO A 319 61.26 61.05 -38.33
C PRO A 319 61.06 62.09 -37.20
N GLY A 320 59.83 62.16 -36.68
CA GLY A 320 59.45 62.95 -35.52
C GLY A 320 59.26 62.09 -34.27
N ARG A 321 59.45 62.69 -33.10
CA ARG A 321 59.12 62.11 -31.79
C ARG A 321 58.34 63.13 -30.97
N SER A 322 57.34 62.69 -30.24
CA SER A 322 56.62 63.53 -29.27
C SER A 322 56.31 62.78 -27.99
N THR A 323 56.34 63.50 -26.88
CA THR A 323 55.83 63.05 -25.58
C THR A 323 54.66 63.95 -25.22
N VAL A 324 53.50 63.37 -24.92
CA VAL A 324 52.28 64.11 -24.61
C VAL A 324 51.76 63.67 -23.25
N VAL A 325 51.55 64.64 -22.36
CA VAL A 325 50.72 64.49 -21.18
C VAL A 325 49.37 65.12 -21.49
N GLY A 326 48.32 64.32 -21.54
CA GLY A 326 46.97 64.77 -21.84
C GLY A 326 46.06 64.62 -20.63
N VAL A 327 45.31 65.66 -20.31
CA VAL A 327 44.15 65.57 -19.41
C VAL A 327 42.91 65.78 -20.27
N ASP A 328 41.99 64.84 -20.24
CA ASP A 328 40.73 64.93 -20.96
C ASP A 328 39.56 64.77 -20.00
N PHE A 329 38.48 65.44 -20.37
CA PHE A 329 37.22 65.42 -19.67
C PHE A 329 36.09 65.53 -20.70
N SER A 330 35.08 64.67 -20.57
CA SER A 330 33.90 64.64 -21.43
C SER A 330 32.65 64.59 -20.55
N MET A 331 31.70 65.48 -20.84
CA MET A 331 30.40 65.48 -20.19
C MET A 331 29.28 65.81 -21.20
N PRO A 332 28.08 65.26 -21.02
CA PRO A 332 26.92 65.60 -21.82
C PRO A 332 26.49 67.06 -21.55
N LEU A 333 25.98 67.74 -22.58
CA LEU A 333 25.44 69.11 -22.43
C LEU A 333 24.29 69.15 -21.41
N GLU A 334 23.47 68.09 -21.33
CA GLU A 334 22.38 67.93 -20.36
C GLU A 334 22.78 67.06 -19.15
N TRP A 335 24.05 67.13 -18.71
CA TRP A 335 24.59 66.28 -17.63
C TRP A 335 23.72 66.23 -16.37
N ARG A 336 23.12 67.36 -15.95
CA ARG A 336 22.24 67.39 -14.77
C ARG A 336 21.01 66.49 -14.95
N ALA A 337 20.32 66.60 -16.08
CA ALA A 337 19.15 65.78 -16.38
C ALA A 337 19.52 64.29 -16.47
N GLN A 338 20.64 63.96 -17.13
CA GLN A 338 21.12 62.58 -17.19
C GLN A 338 21.52 62.03 -15.82
N ARG A 339 22.22 62.82 -14.99
CA ARG A 339 22.61 62.44 -13.64
C ARG A 339 21.40 62.19 -12.76
N ASP A 340 20.42 63.11 -12.80
CA ASP A 340 19.21 63.01 -12.00
C ASP A 340 18.36 61.81 -12.45
N ALA A 341 18.28 61.54 -13.76
CA ALA A 341 17.65 60.34 -14.30
C ALA A 341 18.37 59.05 -13.89
N ALA A 342 19.71 59.01 -13.96
CA ALA A 342 20.50 57.86 -13.54
C ALA A 342 20.37 57.58 -12.02
N ARG A 343 20.34 58.63 -11.20
CA ARG A 343 20.06 58.49 -9.76
C ARG A 343 18.62 58.03 -9.50
N GLY A 344 17.65 58.54 -10.25
CA GLY A 344 16.25 58.11 -10.18
C GLY A 344 16.07 56.64 -10.56
N GLN A 345 16.82 56.16 -11.56
CA GLN A 345 16.88 54.74 -11.92
C GLN A 345 17.44 53.89 -10.78
N LEU A 346 18.62 54.23 -10.26
CA LEU A 346 19.25 53.48 -9.14
C LEU A 346 18.38 53.47 -7.88
N GLN A 347 17.71 54.59 -7.60
CA GLN A 347 16.74 54.70 -6.51
C GLN A 347 15.56 53.75 -6.72
N SER A 348 15.01 53.71 -7.93
CA SER A 348 13.91 52.81 -8.29
C SER A 348 14.33 51.34 -8.26
N GLU A 349 15.57 51.03 -8.64
CA GLU A 349 16.15 49.67 -8.55
C GLU A 349 16.31 49.22 -7.09
N ARG A 350 16.71 50.13 -6.19
CA ARG A 350 16.74 49.88 -4.75
C ARG A 350 15.35 49.63 -4.20
N ASP A 351 14.39 50.50 -4.52
CA ASP A 351 13.01 50.35 -4.04
C ASP A 351 12.37 49.04 -4.58
N ARG A 352 12.70 48.63 -5.82
CA ARG A 352 12.33 47.30 -6.36
C ARG A 352 12.94 46.17 -5.53
N ALA A 353 14.22 46.27 -5.17
CA ALA A 353 14.92 45.24 -4.40
C ALA A 353 14.38 45.13 -2.95
N ASP A 354 14.01 46.27 -2.34
CA ASP A 354 13.33 46.30 -1.03
C ASP A 354 11.99 45.56 -1.09
N GLN A 355 11.17 45.85 -2.11
CA GLN A 355 9.89 45.16 -2.33
C GLN A 355 10.07 43.66 -2.62
N LEU A 356 11.11 43.28 -3.37
CA LEU A 356 11.44 41.88 -3.63
C LEU A 356 11.80 41.16 -2.32
N MET A 357 12.53 41.79 -1.41
CA MET A 357 12.88 41.22 -0.11
C MET A 357 11.63 40.98 0.76
N GLU A 358 10.71 41.96 0.81
CA GLU A 358 9.43 41.82 1.52
C GLU A 358 8.59 40.68 0.94
N LEU A 359 8.51 40.58 -0.39
CA LEU A 359 7.83 39.49 -1.09
C LEU A 359 8.43 38.12 -0.72
N ARG A 360 9.75 37.95 -0.80
CA ARG A 360 10.41 36.67 -0.48
C ARG A 360 10.21 36.24 0.98
N LEU A 361 10.23 37.19 1.91
CA LEU A 361 9.92 36.90 3.31
C LEU A 361 8.45 36.47 3.50
N GLY A 362 7.51 37.10 2.80
CA GLY A 362 6.10 36.72 2.80
C GLY A 362 5.87 35.32 2.23
N GLU A 363 6.47 35.03 1.07
CA GLU A 363 6.42 33.70 0.43
C GLU A 363 7.00 32.62 1.33
N TYR A 364 8.15 32.86 1.97
CA TYR A 364 8.77 31.92 2.90
C TYR A 364 7.87 31.60 4.08
N ARG A 365 7.27 32.63 4.71
CA ARG A 365 6.34 32.44 5.84
C ARG A 365 5.11 31.63 5.43
N SER A 366 4.52 31.94 4.27
CA SER A 366 3.39 31.20 3.74
C SER A 366 3.74 29.75 3.44
N ALA A 367 4.89 29.49 2.82
CA ALA A 367 5.37 28.16 2.52
C ALA A 367 5.64 27.35 3.79
N LEU A 368 6.21 27.98 4.81
CA LEU A 368 6.46 27.36 6.12
C LEU A 368 5.16 26.98 6.83
N ASP A 369 4.23 27.93 6.94
CA ASP A 369 2.94 27.67 7.59
C ASP A 369 2.17 26.56 6.85
N GLN A 370 2.20 26.55 5.51
CA GLN A 370 1.60 25.48 4.70
C GLN A 370 2.28 24.12 4.93
N ALA A 371 3.62 24.05 4.84
CA ALA A 371 4.35 22.80 4.99
C ALA A 371 4.18 22.19 6.39
N LEU A 372 4.19 23.02 7.43
CA LEU A 372 3.94 22.58 8.80
C LEU A 372 2.50 22.09 9.00
N ALA A 373 1.51 22.82 8.47
CA ALA A 373 0.11 22.40 8.53
C ALA A 373 -0.12 21.08 7.79
N ASP A 374 0.45 20.91 6.59
CA ASP A 374 0.38 19.68 5.82
C ASP A 374 1.04 18.51 6.58
N TRP A 375 2.23 18.72 7.14
CA TRP A 375 2.92 17.70 7.94
C TRP A 375 2.10 17.28 9.18
N GLN A 376 1.53 18.25 9.92
CA GLN A 376 0.66 17.98 11.06
C GLN A 376 -0.61 17.24 10.65
N LEU A 377 -1.23 17.64 9.53
CA LEU A 377 -2.40 16.97 8.97
C LEU A 377 -2.09 15.50 8.65
N ARG A 378 -0.98 15.23 7.93
CA ARG A 378 -0.58 13.85 7.62
C ARG A 378 -0.27 13.04 8.86
N GLY A 379 0.31 13.67 9.89
CA GLY A 379 0.48 13.05 11.20
C GLY A 379 -0.85 12.68 11.86
N GLY A 380 -1.86 13.57 11.79
CA GLY A 380 -3.20 13.37 12.34
C GLY A 380 -4.05 12.34 11.59
N GLU A 381 -3.77 12.06 10.31
CA GLU A 381 -4.46 11.04 9.51
C GLU A 381 -4.02 9.60 9.86
N MET A 382 -2.78 9.43 10.35
CA MET A 382 -2.20 8.10 10.63
C MET A 382 -3.01 7.23 11.59
N PRO A 383 -3.50 7.72 12.74
CA PRO A 383 -4.38 6.93 13.61
C PRO A 383 -5.62 6.39 12.90
N GLY A 384 -6.18 7.13 11.94
CA GLY A 384 -7.32 6.69 11.14
C GLY A 384 -6.97 5.53 10.18
N PHE A 385 -5.77 5.51 9.61
CA PHE A 385 -5.29 4.37 8.81
C PHE A 385 -5.02 3.15 9.70
N LEU A 386 -4.41 3.35 10.86
CA LEU A 386 -4.13 2.28 11.82
C LEU A 386 -5.42 1.62 12.36
N ASN A 387 -6.43 2.42 12.71
CA ASN A 387 -7.73 1.91 13.14
C ASN A 387 -8.41 1.08 12.04
N ARG A 388 -8.31 1.50 10.77
CA ARG A 388 -8.84 0.73 9.62
C ARG A 388 -8.08 -0.57 9.42
N LEU A 389 -6.76 -0.57 9.59
CA LEU A 389 -5.96 -1.78 9.56
C LEU A 389 -6.38 -2.77 10.65
N GLN A 390 -6.55 -2.28 11.89
CA GLN A 390 -7.01 -3.12 13.00
C GLN A 390 -8.41 -3.68 12.75
N ALA A 391 -9.34 -2.87 12.21
CA ALA A 391 -10.66 -3.33 11.84
C ALA A 391 -10.62 -4.41 10.74
N ALA A 392 -9.72 -4.28 9.76
CA ALA A 392 -9.54 -5.29 8.71
C ALA A 392 -8.88 -6.59 9.23
N GLN A 393 -7.94 -6.49 10.19
CA GLN A 393 -7.36 -7.64 10.87
C GLN A 393 -8.44 -8.42 11.65
N GLU A 394 -9.28 -7.70 12.40
CA GLU A 394 -10.39 -8.31 13.14
C GLU A 394 -11.46 -8.89 12.20
N GLY A 395 -11.76 -8.18 11.10
CA GLY A 395 -12.62 -8.67 10.03
C GLY A 395 -12.12 -9.98 9.42
N LEU A 396 -10.82 -10.10 9.16
CA LEU A 396 -10.20 -11.33 8.69
C LEU A 396 -10.27 -12.45 9.74
N ARG A 397 -10.00 -12.13 11.02
CA ARG A 397 -10.10 -13.09 12.13
C ARG A 397 -11.51 -13.66 12.24
N VAL A 398 -12.52 -12.80 12.21
CA VAL A 398 -13.94 -13.18 12.24
C VAL A 398 -14.32 -13.99 11.01
N ALA A 399 -13.90 -13.57 9.81
CA ALA A 399 -14.17 -14.32 8.58
C ALA A 399 -13.55 -15.73 8.62
N ARG A 400 -12.36 -15.87 9.20
CA ARG A 400 -11.69 -17.17 9.38
C ARG A 400 -12.42 -18.06 10.38
N LEU A 401 -12.92 -17.51 11.49
CA LEU A 401 -13.74 -18.25 12.46
C LEU A 401 -15.10 -18.66 11.90
N ARG A 402 -15.66 -17.88 10.98
CA ARG A 402 -16.96 -18.14 10.34
C ARG A 402 -16.86 -19.06 9.14
N LEU A 403 -15.64 -19.39 8.68
CA LEU A 403 -15.43 -20.27 7.53
C LEU A 403 -16.11 -21.63 7.71
N ASP A 404 -16.09 -22.17 8.92
CA ASP A 404 -16.63 -23.49 9.26
C ASP A 404 -18.08 -23.44 9.81
N ALA A 405 -18.69 -22.25 9.88
CA ALA A 405 -19.95 -22.04 10.59
C ALA A 405 -21.15 -21.69 9.69
N PHE A 406 -20.95 -21.48 8.39
CA PHE A 406 -22.02 -21.06 7.46
C PHE A 406 -21.88 -21.73 6.07
N ASP A 407 -22.95 -22.38 5.64
CA ASP A 407 -23.09 -22.96 4.29
C ASP A 407 -22.97 -21.86 3.20
N GLY A 408 -22.12 -22.08 2.20
CA GLY A 408 -22.04 -21.30 0.96
C GLY A 408 -21.10 -20.08 0.96
N ASP A 409 -21.36 -19.07 1.79
CA ASP A 409 -20.77 -17.71 1.68
C ASP A 409 -19.44 -17.48 2.45
N GLY A 410 -19.04 -18.41 3.31
CA GLY A 410 -17.89 -18.24 4.21
C GLY A 410 -16.56 -18.02 3.47
N TYR A 411 -16.33 -18.76 2.38
CA TYR A 411 -15.09 -18.69 1.61
C TYR A 411 -14.94 -17.37 0.85
N SER A 412 -16.01 -16.90 0.21
CA SER A 412 -16.04 -15.60 -0.48
C SER A 412 -15.79 -14.45 0.50
N ARG A 413 -16.44 -14.48 1.68
CA ARG A 413 -16.21 -13.49 2.75
C ARG A 413 -14.79 -13.51 3.29
N LEU A 414 -14.17 -14.68 3.40
CA LEU A 414 -12.77 -14.80 3.81
C LEU A 414 -11.83 -14.15 2.80
N LEU A 415 -12.01 -14.38 1.51
CA LEU A 415 -11.20 -13.76 0.46
C LEU A 415 -11.41 -12.25 0.40
N MET A 416 -12.65 -11.77 0.52
CA MET A 416 -12.95 -10.34 0.60
C MET A 416 -12.33 -9.68 1.84
N ALA A 417 -12.38 -10.34 3.01
CA ALA A 417 -11.74 -9.83 4.22
C ALA A 417 -10.21 -9.78 4.10
N ARG A 418 -9.61 -10.76 3.43
CA ARG A 418 -8.17 -10.75 3.12
C ARG A 418 -7.79 -9.62 2.16
N TYR A 419 -8.62 -9.38 1.13
CA TYR A 419 -8.41 -8.25 0.22
C TYR A 419 -8.59 -6.90 0.92
N ALA A 420 -9.58 -6.78 1.81
CA ALA A 420 -9.75 -5.60 2.66
C ALA A 420 -8.54 -5.37 3.59
N LEU A 421 -7.96 -6.43 4.14
CA LEU A 421 -6.70 -6.35 4.91
C LEU A 421 -5.55 -5.83 4.04
N TYR A 422 -5.40 -6.35 2.82
CA TYR A 422 -4.41 -5.85 1.86
C TYR A 422 -4.61 -4.36 1.57
N GLN A 423 -5.82 -3.92 1.24
CA GLN A 423 -6.12 -2.51 0.97
C GLN A 423 -5.88 -1.60 2.18
N ALA A 424 -6.29 -2.01 3.38
CA ALA A 424 -6.04 -1.26 4.60
C ALA A 424 -4.53 -1.13 4.90
N SER A 425 -3.76 -2.17 4.58
CA SER A 425 -2.30 -2.16 4.72
C SER A 425 -1.63 -1.20 3.74
N LEU A 426 -2.12 -1.14 2.49
CA LEU A 426 -1.67 -0.14 1.53
C LEU A 426 -1.93 1.29 2.02
N GLN A 427 -3.11 1.55 2.59
CA GLN A 427 -3.43 2.88 3.14
C GLN A 427 -2.46 3.32 4.26
N VAL A 428 -2.00 2.38 5.09
CA VAL A 428 -1.00 2.67 6.12
C VAL A 428 0.36 3.00 5.49
N VAL A 429 0.79 2.26 4.46
CA VAL A 429 2.04 2.53 3.73
C VAL A 429 1.97 3.86 2.96
N ASP A 430 0.87 4.12 2.27
CA ASP A 430 0.64 5.37 1.53
C ASP A 430 0.56 6.58 2.47
N GLY A 431 -0.12 6.43 3.62
CA GLY A 431 -0.15 7.46 4.66
C GLY A 431 1.23 7.76 5.23
N SER A 432 2.04 6.71 5.46
CA SER A 432 3.42 6.86 5.92
C SER A 432 4.29 7.58 4.87
N GLU A 433 4.15 7.23 3.58
CA GLU A 433 4.85 7.91 2.49
C GLU A 433 4.48 9.40 2.46
N LEU A 434 3.18 9.73 2.49
CA LEU A 434 2.71 11.11 2.45
C LEU A 434 3.19 11.92 3.64
N ARG A 435 3.19 11.35 4.84
CA ARG A 435 3.74 11.98 6.05
C ARG A 435 5.24 12.22 5.92
N ALA A 436 5.98 11.24 5.41
CA ALA A 436 7.42 11.37 5.19
C ALA A 436 7.75 12.45 4.17
N LEU A 437 7.02 12.51 3.05
CA LEU A 437 7.17 13.55 2.03
C LEU A 437 6.84 14.94 2.59
N ALA A 438 5.74 15.09 3.34
CA ALA A 438 5.40 16.37 3.98
C ALA A 438 6.48 16.84 4.98
N ALA A 439 7.10 15.90 5.72
CA ALA A 439 8.24 16.23 6.58
C ALA A 439 9.44 16.73 5.77
N LEU A 440 9.70 16.17 4.59
CA LEU A 440 10.76 16.64 3.69
C LEU A 440 10.52 18.05 3.18
N ASP A 441 9.27 18.43 2.94
CA ASP A 441 8.91 19.78 2.49
C ASP A 441 9.19 20.82 3.59
N VAL A 442 8.95 20.49 4.87
CA VAL A 442 9.38 21.33 6.00
C VAL A 442 10.91 21.42 6.07
N LEU A 443 11.61 20.30 5.92
CA LEU A 443 13.08 20.26 5.96
C LEU A 443 13.73 21.05 4.82
N ALA A 444 13.06 21.20 3.69
CA ALA A 444 13.56 21.97 2.55
C ALA A 444 13.70 23.47 2.87
N LEU A 445 12.91 23.97 3.83
CA LEU A 445 12.90 25.37 4.25
C LEU A 445 13.96 25.67 5.33
N GLY A 446 14.45 24.64 6.01
CA GLY A 446 15.41 24.78 7.11
C GLY A 446 16.87 24.58 6.72
N SER A 447 17.75 24.75 7.71
CA SER A 447 19.15 24.34 7.59
C SER A 447 19.30 22.82 7.43
N PRO A 448 20.42 22.32 6.88
CA PRO A 448 20.73 20.91 6.77
C PRO A 448 20.46 20.12 8.05
N CYS A 449 19.42 19.29 8.04
CA CYS A 449 19.07 18.41 9.14
C CYS A 449 19.43 16.95 8.79
N PRO A 450 20.36 16.31 9.52
CA PRO A 450 20.68 14.90 9.30
C PRO A 450 19.57 14.00 9.85
N PRO A 451 19.33 12.83 9.23
CA PRO A 451 18.38 11.86 9.75
C PRO A 451 18.83 11.32 11.12
N GLN A 452 17.88 11.06 12.00
CA GLN A 452 18.12 10.50 13.33
C GLN A 452 17.71 9.00 13.36
N PRO A 453 18.63 8.08 13.70
CA PRO A 453 18.30 6.66 13.86
C PRO A 453 17.24 6.47 14.95
N GLY A 454 16.26 5.60 14.70
CA GLY A 454 15.20 5.27 15.66
C GLY A 454 14.10 6.33 15.85
N ALA A 455 14.17 7.47 15.15
CA ALA A 455 13.11 8.48 15.16
C ALA A 455 11.98 8.18 14.16
N ALA A 456 12.15 7.20 13.26
CA ALA A 456 11.12 6.72 12.35
C ALA A 456 10.23 5.67 13.04
N GLU A 457 8.94 5.66 12.72
CA GLU A 457 8.05 4.58 13.13
C GLU A 457 8.47 3.26 12.48
N PRO A 458 8.51 2.13 13.23
CA PRO A 458 8.91 0.84 12.70
C PRO A 458 7.75 0.22 11.91
N LEU A 459 7.49 0.78 10.72
CA LEU A 459 6.50 0.28 9.78
C LEU A 459 6.69 -1.22 9.43
N PRO A 460 7.92 -1.75 9.28
CA PRO A 460 8.13 -3.18 9.07
C PRO A 460 7.57 -4.06 10.19
N ASP A 461 7.73 -3.67 11.46
CA ASP A 461 7.24 -4.44 12.61
C ASP A 461 5.71 -4.45 12.64
N LEU A 462 5.09 -3.32 12.27
CA LEU A 462 3.64 -3.20 12.16
C LEU A 462 3.05 -4.06 11.03
N LEU A 463 3.78 -4.21 9.92
CA LEU A 463 3.34 -4.99 8.76
C LEU A 463 3.67 -6.48 8.89
N ALA A 464 4.63 -6.89 9.71
CA ALA A 464 5.01 -8.30 9.88
C ALA A 464 3.83 -9.27 10.16
N PRO A 465 2.90 -8.99 11.12
CA PRO A 465 1.74 -9.85 11.33
C PRO A 465 0.77 -9.86 10.14
N VAL A 466 0.69 -8.74 9.40
CA VAL A 466 -0.13 -8.64 8.18
C VAL A 466 0.44 -9.50 7.06
N LEU A 467 1.76 -9.43 6.82
CA LEU A 467 2.43 -10.26 5.81
C LEU A 467 2.23 -11.75 6.10
N THR A 468 2.27 -12.14 7.38
CA THR A 468 1.95 -13.52 7.79
C THR A 468 0.48 -13.88 7.52
N ALA A 469 -0.45 -12.97 7.80
CA ALA A 469 -1.88 -13.19 7.56
C ALA A 469 -2.24 -13.25 6.06
N LEU A 470 -1.53 -12.47 5.23
CA LEU A 470 -1.67 -12.48 3.77
C LEU A 470 -1.00 -13.73 3.17
N SER A 471 0.16 -14.17 3.63
CA SER A 471 0.76 -15.41 3.11
C SER A 471 0.04 -16.68 3.53
N ALA A 472 -0.74 -16.64 4.63
CA ALA A 472 -1.52 -17.78 5.07
C ALA A 472 -2.52 -18.20 3.98
N LEU A 473 -2.37 -19.44 3.50
CA LEU A 473 -3.41 -20.09 2.71
C LEU A 473 -4.73 -19.97 3.49
N PRO A 474 -5.81 -19.47 2.85
CA PRO A 474 -7.13 -19.80 3.34
C PRO A 474 -7.13 -21.31 3.56
N PRO A 475 -7.62 -21.82 4.71
CA PRO A 475 -7.85 -23.25 4.81
C PRO A 475 -8.55 -23.62 3.51
N ALA A 476 -8.04 -24.62 2.78
CA ALA A 476 -8.88 -25.26 1.79
C ALA A 476 -10.15 -25.50 2.57
N ALA A 477 -11.25 -24.81 2.22
CA ALA A 477 -12.53 -25.10 2.83
C ALA A 477 -12.57 -26.60 2.67
N ARG A 478 -12.42 -27.34 3.78
CA ARG A 478 -12.53 -28.79 3.76
C ARG A 478 -13.80 -28.92 3.00
N GLY A 479 -13.71 -29.42 1.76
CA GLY A 479 -14.88 -29.56 0.95
C GLY A 479 -15.83 -30.19 1.93
N GLU A 480 -16.97 -29.53 2.18
CA GLU A 480 -18.03 -30.24 2.84
C GLU A 480 -18.20 -31.45 1.93
N SER A 481 -17.56 -32.56 2.31
CA SER A 481 -18.31 -33.69 2.75
C SER A 481 -19.54 -33.10 3.43
N ALA A 482 -20.56 -32.81 2.59
CA ALA A 482 -21.91 -33.24 2.86
C ALA A 482 -21.74 -34.48 3.73
N PRO A 483 -22.12 -34.37 5.02
CA PRO A 483 -21.57 -35.16 6.12
C PRO A 483 -21.27 -36.52 5.55
N GLN A 484 -19.96 -36.85 5.42
CA GLN A 484 -19.51 -38.08 4.74
C GLN A 484 -20.57 -39.11 5.02
N ALA A 485 -21.20 -39.69 3.99
CA ALA A 485 -22.12 -40.79 4.19
C ALA A 485 -21.32 -41.85 4.96
N ARG A 486 -21.41 -41.75 6.31
CA ARG A 486 -20.65 -42.57 7.24
C ARG A 486 -21.09 -43.97 6.88
N ALA A 487 -20.13 -44.84 6.61
CA ALA A 487 -20.45 -46.21 6.28
C ALA A 487 -21.43 -46.72 7.34
N PRO A 488 -22.62 -47.23 6.94
CA PRO A 488 -23.62 -47.67 7.89
C PRO A 488 -22.99 -48.73 8.80
N GLY A 489 -22.96 -48.47 10.10
CA GLY A 489 -22.33 -49.32 11.11
C GLY A 489 -23.15 -49.36 12.41
N LEU A 490 -22.59 -49.94 13.46
CA LEU A 490 -23.27 -50.06 14.75
C LEU A 490 -23.06 -48.80 15.60
N GLY A 491 -24.14 -48.29 16.19
CA GLY A 491 -24.13 -47.28 17.25
C GLY A 491 -24.64 -47.87 18.56
N TRP A 492 -24.37 -47.20 19.68
CA TRP A 492 -24.79 -47.69 21.00
C TRP A 492 -25.39 -46.58 21.85
N PHE A 493 -26.59 -46.78 22.37
CA PHE A 493 -27.08 -46.00 23.51
C PHE A 493 -26.38 -46.47 24.78
N SER A 494 -25.85 -45.54 25.56
CA SER A 494 -25.37 -45.79 26.91
C SER A 494 -26.12 -44.89 27.87
N TRP A 495 -26.96 -45.51 28.69
CA TRP A 495 -27.74 -44.80 29.71
C TRP A 495 -26.86 -44.32 30.87
N SER A 496 -25.67 -44.91 31.04
CA SER A 496 -24.70 -44.57 32.09
C SER A 496 -23.46 -43.85 31.55
N GLY A 497 -23.63 -42.68 30.95
CA GLY A 497 -22.51 -41.91 30.38
C GLY A 497 -21.40 -41.59 31.40
N GLN A 498 -21.75 -41.45 32.69
CA GLN A 498 -20.76 -41.24 33.75
C GLN A 498 -19.81 -42.42 33.92
N ALA A 499 -20.27 -43.67 33.73
CA ALA A 499 -19.40 -44.84 33.83
C ALA A 499 -18.32 -44.87 32.73
N LEU A 500 -18.65 -44.35 31.54
CA LEU A 500 -17.70 -44.19 30.44
C LEU A 500 -16.75 -43.00 30.67
N LEU A 501 -17.21 -41.90 31.26
CA LEU A 501 -16.34 -40.79 31.67
C LEU A 501 -15.30 -41.21 32.72
N ASP A 502 -15.73 -42.02 33.70
CA ASP A 502 -14.87 -42.49 34.78
C ASP A 502 -13.84 -43.51 34.29
N ARG A 503 -14.21 -44.33 33.29
CA ARG A 503 -13.34 -45.36 32.68
C ARG A 503 -13.48 -45.41 31.15
N PRO A 504 -12.80 -44.54 30.40
CA PRO A 504 -12.88 -44.49 28.93
C PRO A 504 -12.53 -45.81 28.22
N SER A 505 -11.64 -46.63 28.82
CA SER A 505 -11.24 -47.93 28.28
C SER A 505 -12.39 -48.94 28.17
N ARG A 506 -13.56 -48.69 28.77
CA ARG A 506 -14.75 -49.54 28.54
C ARG A 506 -15.24 -49.49 27.09
N LEU A 507 -14.93 -48.42 26.36
CA LEU A 507 -15.15 -48.36 24.91
C LEU A 507 -14.38 -49.47 24.17
N ASP A 508 -13.30 -50.00 24.76
CA ASP A 508 -12.51 -51.04 24.12
C ASP A 508 -13.22 -52.38 23.99
N ALA A 509 -14.21 -52.62 24.87
CA ALA A 509 -15.05 -53.81 24.83
C ALA A 509 -16.14 -53.74 23.75
N MET A 510 -16.40 -52.56 23.18
CA MET A 510 -17.39 -52.41 22.11
C MET A 510 -16.90 -53.12 20.83
N PRO A 511 -17.82 -53.75 20.06
CA PRO A 511 -17.48 -54.41 18.81
C PRO A 511 -16.70 -53.51 17.85
N GLN A 512 -15.78 -54.09 17.07
CA GLN A 512 -14.87 -53.34 16.20
C GLN A 512 -15.59 -52.52 15.10
N ASP A 513 -16.80 -52.92 14.72
CA ASP A 513 -17.66 -52.23 13.76
C ASP A 513 -18.51 -51.11 14.40
N SER A 514 -18.29 -50.79 15.67
CA SER A 514 -18.93 -49.66 16.35
C SER A 514 -18.42 -48.34 15.80
N GLN A 515 -19.33 -47.48 15.35
CA GLN A 515 -19.04 -46.18 14.73
C GLN A 515 -19.42 -45.01 15.62
N ARG A 516 -20.33 -45.21 16.59
CA ARG A 516 -20.72 -44.16 17.52
C ARG A 516 -21.25 -44.66 18.86
N VAL A 517 -21.25 -43.79 19.85
CA VAL A 517 -21.89 -43.97 21.15
C VAL A 517 -22.69 -42.71 21.52
N LEU A 518 -23.91 -42.92 22.00
CA LEU A 518 -24.86 -41.90 22.42
C LEU A 518 -24.94 -41.91 23.94
N LEU A 519 -24.39 -40.88 24.58
CA LEU A 519 -24.20 -40.83 26.03
C LEU A 519 -25.32 -40.06 26.71
N SER A 520 -26.02 -40.72 27.63
CA SER A 520 -26.99 -40.07 28.50
C SER A 520 -26.37 -39.68 29.84
N PHE A 521 -26.82 -38.54 30.36
CA PHE A 521 -26.40 -37.99 31.65
C PHE A 521 -27.61 -37.41 32.38
N THR A 522 -27.63 -37.57 33.70
CA THR A 522 -28.59 -36.87 34.57
C THR A 522 -28.30 -35.35 34.58
N SER A 523 -29.31 -34.55 34.93
CA SER A 523 -29.16 -33.09 35.06
C SER A 523 -28.03 -32.66 36.02
N ALA A 524 -27.75 -33.45 37.06
CA ALA A 524 -26.63 -33.20 37.97
C ALA A 524 -25.26 -33.47 37.29
N GLN A 525 -25.15 -34.56 36.52
CA GLN A 525 -23.95 -34.92 35.77
C GLN A 525 -23.68 -33.93 34.62
N LEU A 526 -24.71 -33.46 33.91
CA LEU A 526 -24.59 -32.41 32.90
C LEU A 526 -24.03 -31.11 33.49
N ARG A 527 -24.53 -30.68 34.65
CA ARG A 527 -23.96 -29.52 35.37
C ARG A 527 -22.51 -29.75 35.81
N ALA A 528 -22.14 -30.98 36.15
CA ALA A 528 -20.77 -31.33 36.49
C ALA A 528 -19.85 -31.32 35.26
N LEU A 529 -20.32 -31.78 34.10
CA LEU A 529 -19.62 -31.72 32.81
C LEU A 529 -19.25 -30.30 32.40
N ALA A 530 -20.11 -29.33 32.72
CA ALA A 530 -19.84 -27.92 32.46
C ALA A 530 -18.68 -27.33 33.30
N ARG A 531 -18.25 -27.99 34.39
CA ARG A 531 -17.14 -27.55 35.26
C ARG A 531 -15.78 -28.07 34.75
N PRO A 532 -14.65 -27.41 35.07
CA PRO A 532 -13.32 -27.81 34.59
C PRO A 532 -12.96 -29.31 34.72
N PRO A 533 -13.19 -29.99 35.87
CA PRO A 533 -12.86 -31.43 35.98
C PRO A 533 -13.72 -32.30 35.06
N GLY A 534 -15.01 -31.98 34.91
CA GLY A 534 -15.92 -32.68 34.01
C GLY A 534 -15.53 -32.49 32.54
N ARG A 535 -15.16 -31.26 32.14
CA ARG A 535 -14.64 -30.98 30.79
C ARG A 535 -13.38 -31.77 30.47
N ALA A 536 -12.47 -31.89 31.43
CA ALA A 536 -11.25 -32.66 31.27
C ALA A 536 -11.53 -34.16 31.12
N ALA A 537 -12.47 -34.71 31.91
CA ALA A 537 -12.88 -36.10 31.78
C ALA A 537 -13.54 -36.40 30.43
N LEU A 538 -14.45 -35.52 29.99
CA LEU A 538 -15.12 -35.64 28.69
C LEU A 538 -14.11 -35.60 27.54
N ARG A 539 -13.14 -34.67 27.58
CA ARG A 539 -12.10 -34.60 26.54
C ARG A 539 -11.28 -35.88 26.44
N ARG A 540 -10.91 -36.52 27.56
CA ARG A 540 -10.21 -37.81 27.54
C ARG A 540 -11.07 -38.92 26.93
N LEU A 541 -12.37 -38.94 27.23
CA LEU A 541 -13.29 -39.91 26.63
C LEU A 541 -13.41 -39.69 25.11
N LEU A 542 -13.52 -38.44 24.68
CA LEU A 542 -13.60 -38.07 23.26
C LEU A 542 -12.32 -38.43 22.52
N GLU A 543 -11.15 -38.11 23.06
CA GLU A 543 -9.86 -38.50 22.49
C GLU A 543 -9.77 -40.02 22.33
N HIS A 544 -10.11 -40.81 23.37
CA HIS A 544 -10.12 -42.28 23.30
C HIS A 544 -11.12 -42.84 22.28
N ALA A 545 -12.30 -42.22 22.14
CA ALA A 545 -13.30 -42.62 21.16
C ALA A 545 -12.86 -42.29 19.72
N HIS A 546 -12.30 -41.10 19.50
CA HIS A 546 -11.81 -40.64 18.20
C HIS A 546 -10.62 -41.47 17.72
N ASP A 547 -9.73 -41.91 18.62
CA ASP A 547 -8.64 -42.84 18.29
C ASP A 547 -9.16 -44.21 17.79
N ARG A 548 -10.36 -44.61 18.20
CA ARG A 548 -11.08 -45.80 17.69
C ARG A 548 -11.94 -45.52 16.46
N GLY A 549 -11.95 -44.29 15.95
CA GLY A 549 -12.83 -43.87 14.85
C GLY A 549 -14.31 -43.78 15.23
N MET A 550 -14.63 -43.66 16.53
CA MET A 550 -16.00 -43.60 17.03
C MET A 550 -16.43 -42.17 17.33
N ALA A 551 -17.63 -41.79 16.90
CA ALA A 551 -18.27 -40.53 17.28
C ALA A 551 -18.93 -40.64 18.66
N VAL A 552 -18.95 -39.54 19.41
CA VAL A 552 -19.60 -39.43 20.72
C VAL A 552 -20.66 -38.34 20.66
N GLU A 553 -21.91 -38.76 20.75
CA GLU A 553 -23.08 -37.89 20.70
C GLU A 553 -23.68 -37.73 22.10
N LEU A 554 -24.17 -36.53 22.43
CA LEU A 554 -24.92 -36.29 23.65
C LEU A 554 -26.38 -36.74 23.43
N MET A 555 -26.88 -37.63 24.27
CA MET A 555 -28.26 -38.10 24.24
C MET A 555 -29.06 -37.50 25.39
N LEU A 556 -30.17 -36.85 25.09
CA LEU A 556 -31.05 -36.25 26.08
C LEU A 556 -32.50 -36.67 25.80
N GLY A 557 -33.18 -37.20 26.81
CA GLY A 557 -34.59 -37.60 26.71
C GLY A 557 -35.40 -37.12 27.91
N GLU A 558 -36.38 -36.25 27.65
CA GLU A 558 -37.37 -35.80 28.63
C GLU A 558 -38.64 -35.38 27.85
N PRO A 559 -39.77 -36.08 28.03
CA PRO A 559 -40.96 -35.93 27.19
C PRO A 559 -41.48 -34.49 27.15
N SER A 560 -41.45 -33.81 28.29
CA SER A 560 -42.00 -32.47 28.44
C SER A 560 -41.29 -31.40 27.59
N TRP A 561 -40.11 -31.69 27.02
CA TRP A 561 -39.36 -30.75 26.19
C TRP A 561 -40.01 -30.40 24.85
N VAL A 562 -41.03 -31.15 24.41
CA VAL A 562 -41.89 -30.74 23.28
C VAL A 562 -42.80 -29.55 23.63
N LEU A 563 -43.11 -29.37 24.91
CA LEU A 563 -43.94 -28.28 25.44
C LEU A 563 -43.12 -27.00 25.62
N PRO A 564 -43.73 -25.80 25.56
CA PRO A 564 -43.01 -24.53 25.68
C PRO A 564 -42.13 -24.42 26.95
N ALA A 565 -42.68 -24.74 28.12
CA ALA A 565 -41.94 -24.65 29.38
C ALA A 565 -40.78 -25.65 29.48
N GLY A 566 -41.00 -26.90 29.02
CA GLY A 566 -39.94 -27.90 28.95
C GLY A 566 -38.85 -27.50 27.96
N ARG A 567 -39.21 -26.92 26.82
CA ARG A 567 -38.26 -26.42 25.82
C ARG A 567 -37.34 -25.34 26.39
N GLU A 568 -37.86 -24.41 27.17
CA GLU A 568 -37.02 -23.41 27.86
C GLU A 568 -36.04 -24.08 28.85
N ALA A 569 -36.51 -25.09 29.60
CA ALA A 569 -35.65 -25.86 30.50
C ALA A 569 -34.53 -26.60 29.74
N LEU A 570 -34.82 -27.18 28.57
CA LEU A 570 -33.81 -27.79 27.69
C LEU A 570 -32.78 -26.77 27.21
N LEU A 571 -33.21 -25.60 26.74
CA LEU A 571 -32.28 -24.55 26.29
C LEU A 571 -31.39 -24.06 27.43
N ALA A 572 -31.93 -23.90 28.64
CA ALA A 572 -31.16 -23.55 29.82
C ALA A 572 -30.14 -24.63 30.20
N LEU A 573 -30.50 -25.91 30.03
CA LEU A 573 -29.61 -27.06 30.25
C LEU A 573 -28.45 -27.10 29.23
N LEU A 574 -28.73 -26.79 27.97
CA LEU A 574 -27.76 -26.83 26.86
C LEU A 574 -26.82 -25.61 26.83
N ALA A 575 -27.26 -24.44 27.29
CA ALA A 575 -26.48 -23.19 27.26
C ALA A 575 -25.05 -23.31 27.81
N PRO A 576 -24.79 -23.91 28.99
CA PRO A 576 -23.42 -24.10 29.49
C PRO A 576 -22.63 -25.21 28.79
N LEU A 577 -23.30 -26.08 28.02
CA LEU A 577 -22.72 -27.25 27.37
C LEU A 577 -22.33 -26.99 25.91
N ARG A 578 -22.90 -25.97 25.25
CA ARG A 578 -22.74 -25.70 23.80
C ARG A 578 -21.30 -25.58 23.29
N HIS A 579 -20.33 -25.40 24.18
CA HIS A 579 -18.90 -25.30 23.87
C HIS A 579 -18.14 -26.62 24.08
N LEU A 580 -18.82 -27.67 24.52
CA LEU A 580 -18.23 -29.00 24.69
C LEU A 580 -18.12 -29.70 23.33
N PRO A 581 -17.04 -30.44 23.07
CA PRO A 581 -16.76 -30.99 21.75
C PRO A 581 -17.48 -32.33 21.47
N PHE A 582 -18.79 -32.39 21.72
CA PHE A 582 -19.61 -33.53 21.25
C PHE A 582 -19.72 -33.53 19.72
N ASP A 583 -19.82 -34.73 19.13
CA ASP A 583 -19.93 -34.91 17.68
C ASP A 583 -21.38 -34.74 17.16
N GLY A 584 -22.36 -34.72 18.08
CA GLY A 584 -23.78 -34.59 17.79
C GLY A 584 -24.62 -34.46 19.06
N LEU A 585 -25.86 -34.01 18.88
CA LEU A 585 -26.90 -33.99 19.92
C LEU A 585 -28.09 -34.79 19.41
N ASN A 586 -28.47 -35.82 20.16
CA ASN A 586 -29.65 -36.62 19.90
C ASN A 586 -30.71 -36.36 20.97
N LEU A 587 -31.90 -35.95 20.54
CA LEU A 587 -33.07 -35.78 21.41
C LEU A 587 -33.96 -37.00 21.31
N ASP A 588 -34.22 -37.63 22.43
CA ASP A 588 -35.18 -38.73 22.55
C ASP A 588 -36.54 -38.18 22.93
N LEU A 589 -37.44 -38.09 21.95
CA LEU A 589 -38.76 -37.51 22.15
C LEU A 589 -39.80 -38.45 21.55
N GLU A 590 -40.64 -39.03 22.40
CA GLU A 590 -41.69 -39.96 21.98
C GLU A 590 -43.07 -39.45 22.41
N ARG A 591 -44.04 -39.54 21.49
CA ARG A 591 -45.44 -39.14 21.75
C ARG A 591 -46.05 -39.93 22.91
N SER A 592 -45.75 -41.23 22.99
CA SER A 592 -46.28 -42.14 24.01
C SER A 592 -45.87 -41.79 25.45
N GLN A 593 -44.76 -41.05 25.62
CA GLN A 593 -44.25 -40.66 26.93
C GLN A 593 -44.89 -39.36 27.46
N LEU A 594 -45.73 -38.68 26.67
CA LEU A 594 -46.52 -37.52 27.09
C LEU A 594 -47.86 -37.92 27.72
N ASP A 595 -48.35 -37.06 28.61
CA ASP A 595 -49.73 -37.10 29.07
C ASP A 595 -50.70 -37.02 27.88
N ALA A 596 -51.82 -37.75 27.97
CA ALA A 596 -52.77 -37.91 26.86
C ALA A 596 -53.31 -36.58 26.30
N ALA A 597 -53.39 -35.53 27.13
CA ALA A 597 -53.83 -34.20 26.73
C ALA A 597 -52.84 -33.48 25.80
N ASP A 598 -51.55 -33.79 25.91
CA ASP A 598 -50.47 -33.11 25.19
C ASP A 598 -50.02 -33.86 23.92
N GLN A 599 -50.38 -35.14 23.79
CA GLN A 599 -50.04 -35.97 22.63
C GLN A 599 -50.45 -35.39 21.26
N PRO A 600 -51.63 -34.72 21.09
CA PRO A 600 -51.99 -34.13 19.81
C PRO A 600 -51.04 -33.03 19.33
N GLY A 601 -50.36 -32.34 20.25
CA GLY A 601 -49.41 -31.27 19.95
C GLY A 601 -47.97 -31.73 19.74
N TRP A 602 -47.69 -33.04 19.86
CA TRP A 602 -46.33 -33.57 19.88
C TRP A 602 -45.52 -33.22 18.62
N GLU A 603 -46.13 -33.29 17.43
CA GLU A 603 -45.42 -33.03 16.16
C GLU A 603 -44.92 -31.57 16.06
N ASP A 604 -45.83 -30.62 16.28
CA ASP A 604 -45.50 -29.20 16.23
C ASP A 604 -44.58 -28.79 17.38
N GLY A 605 -44.78 -29.38 18.56
CA GLY A 605 -43.90 -29.25 19.72
C GLY A 605 -42.47 -29.70 19.41
N THR A 606 -42.31 -30.88 18.81
CA THR A 606 -41.02 -31.46 18.42
C THR A 606 -40.31 -30.60 17.38
N VAL A 607 -41.01 -30.20 16.31
CA VAL A 607 -40.45 -29.31 15.26
C VAL A 607 -40.00 -27.97 15.86
N ALA A 608 -40.80 -27.39 16.76
CA ALA A 608 -40.45 -26.14 17.41
C ALA A 608 -39.27 -26.29 18.38
N THR A 609 -39.17 -27.41 19.09
CA THR A 609 -38.03 -27.73 19.97
C THR A 609 -36.75 -27.92 19.17
N LEU A 610 -36.78 -28.69 18.08
CA LEU A 610 -35.61 -28.87 17.20
C LEU A 610 -35.11 -27.55 16.63
N ARG A 611 -36.02 -26.68 16.16
CA ARG A 611 -35.67 -25.35 15.64
C ARG A 611 -35.00 -24.48 16.71
N ALA A 612 -35.53 -24.50 17.94
CA ALA A 612 -34.96 -23.74 19.04
C ALA A 612 -33.57 -24.26 19.44
N VAL A 613 -33.40 -25.58 19.50
CA VAL A 613 -32.12 -26.23 19.83
C VAL A 613 -31.07 -26.00 18.74
N ARG A 614 -31.45 -26.09 17.46
CA ARG A 614 -30.57 -25.78 16.33
C ARG A 614 -30.07 -24.33 16.36
N ALA A 615 -30.90 -23.38 16.79
CA ALA A 615 -30.51 -21.99 16.95
C ALA A 615 -29.57 -21.77 18.16
N ALA A 616 -29.65 -22.60 19.19
CA ALA A 616 -28.91 -22.44 20.44
C ALA A 616 -27.59 -23.24 20.49
N THR A 617 -27.43 -24.27 19.64
CA THR A 617 -26.30 -25.21 19.68
C THR A 617 -25.64 -25.41 18.32
N PRO A 618 -24.32 -25.67 18.27
CA PRO A 618 -23.61 -25.87 17.01
C PRO A 618 -23.69 -27.31 16.48
N TRP A 619 -23.98 -28.30 17.35
CA TRP A 619 -23.91 -29.72 17.02
C TRP A 619 -24.90 -30.16 15.93
N PRO A 620 -24.55 -31.17 15.10
CA PRO A 620 -25.54 -31.90 14.30
C PRO A 620 -26.67 -32.41 15.19
N LEU A 621 -27.91 -32.18 14.77
CA LEU A 621 -29.08 -32.51 15.56
C LEU A 621 -29.73 -33.78 15.01
N ALA A 622 -29.97 -34.73 15.91
CA ALA A 622 -30.70 -35.97 15.64
C ALA A 622 -31.95 -36.05 16.52
N LEU A 623 -32.97 -36.72 16.01
CA LEU A 623 -34.19 -37.05 16.77
C LEU A 623 -34.32 -38.57 16.85
N THR A 624 -34.35 -39.12 18.04
CA THR A 624 -34.79 -40.50 18.29
C THR A 624 -36.26 -40.47 18.65
N THR A 625 -37.05 -41.32 17.98
CA THR A 625 -38.49 -41.45 18.25
C THR A 625 -39.04 -42.77 17.73
N HIS A 626 -40.26 -43.10 18.11
CA HIS A 626 -40.95 -44.30 17.64
C HIS A 626 -41.18 -44.26 16.12
N TYR A 627 -40.92 -45.37 15.42
CA TYR A 627 -40.93 -45.41 13.95
C TYR A 627 -42.28 -44.99 13.31
N ARG A 628 -43.39 -45.18 14.03
CA ARG A 628 -44.74 -44.78 13.55
C ARG A 628 -44.90 -43.27 13.44
N GLU A 629 -44.21 -42.51 14.27
CA GLU A 629 -44.22 -41.05 14.21
C GLU A 629 -43.63 -40.57 12.88
N LEU A 630 -42.57 -41.23 12.41
CA LEU A 630 -41.90 -40.93 11.15
C LEU A 630 -42.72 -41.34 9.91
N GLN A 631 -43.85 -42.03 10.07
CA GLN A 631 -44.77 -42.37 8.98
C GLN A 631 -45.77 -41.26 8.68
N VAL A 632 -45.83 -40.21 9.52
CA VAL A 632 -46.73 -39.07 9.31
C VAL A 632 -46.28 -38.31 8.05
N PRO A 633 -47.17 -38.13 7.05
CA PRO A 633 -46.83 -37.42 5.82
C PRO A 633 -46.33 -36.00 6.09
N GLY A 634 -45.23 -35.61 5.45
CA GLY A 634 -44.67 -34.26 5.60
C GLY A 634 -43.83 -34.04 6.87
N LEU A 635 -43.83 -34.97 7.84
CA LEU A 635 -43.08 -34.78 9.08
C LEU A 635 -41.57 -34.77 8.82
N ALA A 636 -41.04 -35.71 8.03
CA ALA A 636 -39.62 -35.76 7.69
C ALA A 636 -39.10 -34.43 7.08
N GLN A 637 -39.87 -33.82 6.17
CA GLN A 637 -39.58 -32.50 5.61
C GLN A 637 -39.54 -31.42 6.70
N ARG A 638 -40.53 -31.41 7.61
CA ARG A 638 -40.59 -30.43 8.71
C ARG A 638 -39.44 -30.59 9.70
N LEU A 639 -39.05 -31.83 10.01
CA LEU A 639 -37.92 -32.14 10.89
C LEU A 639 -36.59 -31.68 10.28
N GLN A 640 -36.36 -31.96 8.99
CA GLN A 640 -35.19 -31.49 8.27
C GLN A 640 -35.14 -29.96 8.21
N ALA A 641 -36.26 -29.31 7.90
CA ALA A 641 -36.35 -27.85 7.86
C ALA A 641 -36.19 -27.19 9.25
N ALA A 642 -36.44 -27.93 10.33
CA ALA A 642 -36.14 -27.51 11.69
C ALA A 642 -34.65 -27.66 12.06
N GLY A 643 -33.84 -28.28 11.19
CA GLY A 643 -32.40 -28.44 11.36
C GLY A 643 -31.96 -29.83 11.82
N ALA A 644 -32.86 -30.82 11.84
CA ALA A 644 -32.46 -32.21 12.07
C ALA A 644 -31.70 -32.76 10.85
N THR A 645 -30.58 -33.41 11.11
CA THR A 645 -29.70 -34.05 10.12
C THR A 645 -29.87 -35.56 10.08
N GLU A 646 -30.42 -36.14 11.16
CA GLU A 646 -30.72 -37.56 11.27
C GLU A 646 -31.99 -37.81 12.10
N VAL A 647 -32.74 -38.85 11.76
CA VAL A 647 -33.75 -39.46 12.62
C VAL A 647 -33.36 -40.90 12.94
N VAL A 648 -33.48 -41.29 14.20
CA VAL A 648 -33.29 -42.67 14.67
C VAL A 648 -34.67 -43.26 14.93
N ALA A 649 -35.09 -44.16 14.05
CA ALA A 649 -36.38 -44.83 14.14
C ALA A 649 -36.29 -46.00 15.14
N MET A 650 -36.93 -45.89 16.29
CA MET A 650 -37.08 -47.00 17.24
C MET A 650 -37.99 -48.07 16.65
N VAL A 651 -37.40 -49.20 16.25
CA VAL A 651 -38.09 -50.36 15.67
C VAL A 651 -37.85 -51.54 16.60
N TYR A 652 -38.65 -51.66 17.67
CA TYR A 652 -38.54 -52.74 18.64
C TYR A 652 -39.15 -54.05 18.11
N VAL A 653 -38.47 -54.65 17.13
CA VAL A 653 -38.74 -56.00 16.64
C VAL A 653 -37.41 -56.73 16.47
N SER A 654 -37.22 -57.85 17.17
CA SER A 654 -35.94 -58.57 17.27
C SER A 654 -35.58 -59.41 16.03
N ARG A 655 -36.53 -59.59 15.10
CA ARG A 655 -36.32 -60.30 13.83
C ARG A 655 -35.83 -59.33 12.75
N PRO A 656 -34.62 -59.53 12.17
CA PRO A 656 -34.00 -58.55 11.28
C PRO A 656 -34.80 -58.31 9.99
N GLU A 657 -35.46 -59.33 9.43
CA GLU A 657 -36.27 -59.19 8.22
C GLU A 657 -37.47 -58.26 8.46
N ARG A 658 -38.15 -58.45 9.59
CA ARG A 658 -39.31 -57.63 9.96
C ARG A 658 -38.89 -56.19 10.32
N ALA A 659 -37.76 -56.02 10.99
CA ALA A 659 -37.20 -54.70 11.25
C ALA A 659 -36.87 -53.97 9.93
N ALA A 660 -36.28 -54.67 8.95
CA ALA A 660 -35.98 -54.12 7.64
C ALA A 660 -37.24 -53.75 6.86
N GLU A 661 -38.30 -54.56 6.90
CA GLU A 661 -39.60 -54.26 6.29
C GLU A 661 -40.20 -52.94 6.82
N LEU A 662 -40.10 -52.70 8.13
CA LEU A 662 -40.63 -51.50 8.77
C LEU A 662 -39.77 -50.27 8.49
N ALA A 663 -38.45 -50.42 8.47
CA ALA A 663 -37.50 -49.31 8.28
C ALA A 663 -37.36 -48.87 6.81
N ARG A 664 -37.41 -49.81 5.86
CA ARG A 664 -37.21 -49.55 4.43
C ARG A 664 -38.07 -48.41 3.86
N PRO A 665 -39.39 -48.28 4.13
CA PRO A 665 -40.17 -47.15 3.65
C PRO A 665 -39.68 -45.82 4.22
N LEU A 666 -39.29 -45.78 5.50
CA LEU A 666 -38.78 -44.56 6.16
C LEU A 666 -37.49 -44.07 5.51
N VAL A 667 -36.55 -44.99 5.25
CA VAL A 667 -35.27 -44.65 4.61
C VAL A 667 -35.46 -44.23 3.15
N ARG A 668 -36.35 -44.91 2.39
CA ARG A 668 -36.61 -44.56 0.98
C ARG A 668 -37.28 -43.20 0.80
N GLN A 669 -38.13 -42.82 1.76
CA GLN A 669 -38.88 -41.56 1.73
C GLN A 669 -38.12 -40.41 2.42
N ALA A 670 -36.90 -40.67 2.89
CA ALA A 670 -36.06 -39.66 3.50
C ALA A 670 -35.78 -38.52 2.51
N VAL A 671 -35.88 -37.29 3.02
CA VAL A 671 -35.66 -36.08 2.23
C VAL A 671 -34.16 -35.80 2.11
N PRO A 672 -33.69 -35.11 1.06
CA PRO A 672 -32.29 -34.71 0.95
C PRO A 672 -31.81 -33.97 2.21
N GLY A 673 -30.68 -34.40 2.76
CA GLY A 673 -30.10 -33.83 3.98
C GLY A 673 -30.62 -34.42 5.30
N LEU A 674 -31.60 -35.33 5.28
CA LEU A 674 -32.06 -36.07 6.45
C LEU A 674 -31.72 -37.56 6.33
N ARG A 675 -30.88 -38.07 7.22
CA ARG A 675 -30.53 -39.49 7.28
C ARG A 675 -31.45 -40.26 8.23
N VAL A 676 -31.54 -41.58 8.06
CA VAL A 676 -32.38 -42.46 8.88
C VAL A 676 -31.55 -43.62 9.43
N ALA A 677 -31.40 -43.69 10.75
CA ALA A 677 -30.88 -44.86 11.46
C ALA A 677 -32.03 -45.68 12.05
N VAL A 678 -31.75 -46.95 12.34
CA VAL A 678 -32.73 -47.85 12.98
C VAL A 678 -32.25 -48.21 14.38
N ALA A 679 -33.04 -47.90 15.39
CA ALA A 679 -32.78 -48.36 16.74
C ALA A 679 -33.32 -49.78 16.96
N GLN A 680 -32.52 -50.62 17.61
CA GLN A 680 -32.80 -52.01 17.96
C GLN A 680 -32.53 -52.23 19.45
N SER A 681 -33.37 -52.98 20.15
CA SER A 681 -33.19 -53.21 21.59
C SER A 681 -32.38 -54.47 21.92
N MET A 682 -31.62 -54.38 23.00
CA MET A 682 -30.83 -55.38 23.71
C MET A 682 -31.20 -55.41 25.21
N GLU A 683 -32.21 -54.64 25.63
CA GLU A 683 -32.67 -54.54 27.02
C GLU A 683 -33.27 -55.86 27.50
N ASP A 684 -32.96 -56.26 28.73
CA ASP A 684 -33.42 -57.52 29.34
C ASP A 684 -34.91 -57.49 29.77
N SER A 685 -35.43 -56.28 29.98
CA SER A 685 -36.80 -56.01 30.44
C SER A 685 -37.86 -56.17 29.35
N LEU A 686 -37.46 -56.21 28.08
CA LEU A 686 -38.37 -56.34 26.94
C LEU A 686 -38.59 -57.81 26.54
N THR A 687 -39.69 -58.04 25.82
CA THR A 687 -40.03 -59.37 25.32
C THR A 687 -39.01 -59.88 24.29
N ARG A 688 -38.97 -61.21 24.06
CA ARG A 688 -38.07 -61.82 23.05
C ARG A 688 -38.38 -61.36 21.64
N GLU A 689 -39.60 -60.89 21.41
CA GLU A 689 -40.07 -60.33 20.15
C GLU A 689 -39.55 -58.91 19.92
N GLU A 690 -39.20 -58.17 20.97
CA GLU A 690 -38.84 -56.75 20.93
C GLU A 690 -37.34 -56.49 21.20
N SER A 691 -36.68 -57.41 21.92
CA SER A 691 -35.26 -57.32 22.28
C SER A 691 -34.45 -58.53 21.84
N SER A 692 -33.17 -58.30 21.53
CA SER A 692 -32.18 -59.34 21.21
C SER A 692 -31.47 -59.91 22.44
N HIS A 693 -31.81 -59.47 23.66
CA HIS A 693 -31.13 -59.90 24.89
C HIS A 693 -31.09 -61.43 25.05
N GLY A 694 -32.24 -62.08 24.88
CA GLY A 694 -32.39 -63.52 25.11
C GLY A 694 -31.65 -64.43 24.12
N VAL A 695 -31.07 -63.89 23.04
CA VAL A 695 -30.28 -64.69 22.07
C VAL A 695 -28.77 -64.60 22.27
N GLY A 696 -28.30 -63.75 23.20
CA GLY A 696 -26.88 -63.56 23.47
C GLY A 696 -26.16 -62.66 22.47
N ARG A 697 -24.94 -62.23 22.82
CA ARG A 697 -24.17 -61.20 22.12
C ARG A 697 -23.81 -61.59 20.70
N ALA A 698 -23.26 -62.80 20.51
CA ALA A 698 -22.84 -63.24 19.17
C ALA A 698 -24.00 -63.29 18.17
N ALA A 699 -25.15 -63.84 18.57
CA ALA A 699 -26.33 -63.93 17.72
C ALA A 699 -26.99 -62.56 17.49
N ALA A 700 -27.03 -61.70 18.51
CA ALA A 700 -27.53 -60.33 18.38
C ALA A 700 -26.72 -59.51 17.36
N LEU A 701 -25.38 -59.59 17.41
CA LEU A 701 -24.51 -58.93 16.43
C LEU A 701 -24.76 -59.42 15.01
N GLN A 702 -24.95 -60.72 14.81
CA GLN A 702 -25.30 -61.27 13.50
C GLN A 702 -26.63 -60.71 12.98
N ARG A 703 -27.65 -60.60 13.84
CA ARG A 703 -28.96 -60.01 13.47
C ARG A 703 -28.83 -58.55 13.06
N TRP A 704 -28.10 -57.73 13.82
CA TRP A 704 -27.95 -56.31 13.49
C TRP A 704 -27.11 -56.08 12.24
N ARG A 705 -26.10 -56.92 12.00
CA ARG A 705 -25.33 -56.89 10.74
C ARG A 705 -26.18 -57.30 9.54
N ALA A 706 -27.03 -58.32 9.70
CA ALA A 706 -27.99 -58.70 8.65
C ALA A 706 -28.99 -57.58 8.34
N LEU A 707 -29.52 -56.92 9.39
CA LEU A 707 -30.39 -55.75 9.24
C LEU A 707 -29.65 -54.61 8.51
N ALA A 708 -28.47 -54.23 8.97
CA ALA A 708 -27.66 -53.18 8.34
C ALA A 708 -27.35 -53.50 6.87
N GLN A 709 -26.97 -54.74 6.57
CA GLN A 709 -26.71 -55.18 5.20
C GLN A 709 -27.96 -55.07 4.32
N SER A 710 -29.13 -55.44 4.84
CA SER A 710 -30.40 -55.39 4.10
C SER A 710 -30.86 -53.98 3.71
N LEU A 711 -30.36 -52.94 4.41
CA LEU A 711 -30.70 -51.54 4.17
C LEU A 711 -29.55 -50.72 3.56
N SER A 712 -28.37 -51.34 3.41
CA SER A 712 -27.14 -50.67 2.95
C SER A 712 -27.21 -50.14 1.52
N ASP A 713 -28.14 -50.64 0.70
CA ASP A 713 -28.41 -50.17 -0.66
C ASP A 713 -29.13 -48.81 -0.71
N LEU A 714 -29.68 -48.35 0.42
CA LEU A 714 -30.44 -47.12 0.51
C LEU A 714 -29.55 -45.94 0.91
N PRO A 715 -29.48 -44.86 0.10
CA PRO A 715 -28.50 -43.79 0.29
C PRO A 715 -28.70 -42.96 1.56
N ALA A 716 -29.92 -42.95 2.12
CA ALA A 716 -30.23 -42.23 3.36
C ALA A 716 -30.02 -43.07 4.64
N PHE A 717 -29.64 -44.34 4.51
CA PHE A 717 -29.47 -45.23 5.67
C PHE A 717 -28.21 -44.84 6.47
N ALA A 718 -28.38 -44.66 7.78
CA ALA A 718 -27.32 -44.21 8.68
C ALA A 718 -26.70 -45.30 9.56
N GLY A 719 -27.23 -46.53 9.52
CA GLY A 719 -26.77 -47.65 10.36
C GLY A 719 -27.81 -48.09 11.39
N VAL A 720 -27.38 -48.97 12.30
CA VAL A 720 -28.21 -49.53 13.38
C VAL A 720 -27.69 -49.01 14.71
N VAL A 721 -28.56 -48.50 15.58
CA VAL A 721 -28.21 -48.05 16.93
C VAL A 721 -28.81 -49.02 17.96
N VAL A 722 -27.99 -49.53 18.87
CA VAL A 722 -28.41 -50.56 19.81
C VAL A 722 -28.70 -49.94 21.18
N GLN A 723 -29.86 -50.26 21.73
CA GLN A 723 -30.32 -49.82 23.05
C GLN A 723 -30.41 -51.01 24.01
N ALA A 724 -29.56 -51.18 25.02
CA ALA A 724 -28.43 -50.34 25.40
C ALA A 724 -27.13 -51.15 25.56
N TRP A 725 -26.01 -50.42 25.59
CA TRP A 725 -24.66 -50.95 25.75
C TRP A 725 -24.49 -51.76 27.04
N GLU A 726 -25.08 -51.29 28.14
CA GLU A 726 -24.98 -51.92 29.45
C GLU A 726 -25.59 -53.35 29.44
N ASP A 727 -26.72 -53.53 28.77
CA ASP A 727 -27.37 -54.83 28.62
C ASP A 727 -26.63 -55.75 27.66
N PHE A 728 -26.01 -55.16 26.62
CA PHE A 728 -25.12 -55.90 25.74
C PHE A 728 -23.93 -56.48 26.50
N GLU A 729 -23.27 -55.69 27.36
CA GLU A 729 -22.17 -56.19 28.21
C GLU A 729 -22.61 -57.31 29.15
N GLY A 730 -23.84 -57.24 29.67
CA GLY A 730 -24.41 -58.23 30.60
C GLY A 730 -24.97 -59.51 29.95
N ALA A 731 -25.24 -59.48 28.64
CA ALA A 731 -25.83 -60.61 27.94
C ALA A 731 -24.86 -61.81 27.79
N ALA A 732 -25.43 -63.02 27.70
CA ALA A 732 -24.66 -64.23 27.46
C ALA A 732 -23.76 -64.09 26.20
N PRO A 733 -22.51 -64.59 26.22
CA PRO A 733 -21.57 -64.48 25.10
C PRO A 733 -22.12 -64.99 23.78
#